data_AF-G3TDG7-F1
#
_entry.id   AF-G3TDG7-F1
#
_cell.length_a   1.000
_cell.length_b   1.000
_cell.length_c   1.000
_cell.angle_alpha   90.00
_cell.angle_beta   90.00
_cell.angle_gamma   90.00
#
_symmetry.space_group_name_H-M   'P 1'
#
loop_
_entity.id
_entity.type
_entity.pdbx_description
1 polymer ?
#
loop_
_entity_poly.entity_id
_entity_poly.type
_entity_poly.pdbx_seq_one_letter_code
_entity_poly.pdbx_strand_id
1 'polypeptide(L)'
;MAARASGGGRWEVVKKGRRPAAGSSNRGGGKGDRRALGEANGVWKFDLTPPIQTTSTLYELGFEKIMKRQNKEQVPPPAVEPKKPGNKKQPKKVSTVTNQNQKQGRFRSLEAALKALDVAALQKELDKSQSVFSGNPSVWLKDLASYLNYKLQAPLSEPTLSQHTHDYPYSLVSQELRRIIRGLLVKAAGSLELFFDHCLFTMLQELDKTPGESLHGYRICIQAILQEKPKIATMNLGKFLELLRSHQSRPAKCLTIMWAMGQAGFASLTEGLKVWLGIMMPVLGIKSLSPFAIAYLDRLLLMHPNLTKGFGMIGPKDFFPLLDFAYMPNNSLTPSVQEHLCQLYPRLKVLGFGAKPESTLHTFFPSFLSRATPSCPSEMKKELLSSLTECLTVDPLSASVWRQLYPKHLSQSSLLLDHLLKSQDRMPKKVWKSLRETIQSFRLTNQELQRKSNSNNQDVVTCDKACKALLQQAWGPRLPWTRLLLLVLVFAIGFLCHDFRSHGSFQASLSGQLLQSSGFLPAGQQVCAKLYSYGLQGYSWLEETLPAWGSHLLTMVRPSLQLAWTHTNATVSFLSAHCTSHLAWFGDTFTSFSQRSQLPDALSQLLQSLKELLLLLYHNMLLPLWHLLLEGLAQAQEHCHEACRGEVTWDCVKTQLSEAARWTWTCLQDITVALLDWALAMVSQQ
;
A
#
# COMPACT_ATOMS: atom_id res chain seq x y z
N MET A 1 54.94 1.77 -10.65
CA MET A 1 56.20 1.01 -10.91
C MET A 1 56.68 0.47 -9.56
N ALA A 2 56.97 -0.79 -9.28
CA ALA A 2 57.01 -2.09 -9.96
C ALA A 2 56.70 -3.14 -8.85
N ALA A 3 55.68 -4.00 -9.00
CA ALA A 3 55.73 -5.42 -9.40
C ALA A 3 56.57 -6.37 -8.51
N ARG A 4 55.92 -7.35 -7.86
CA ARG A 4 56.11 -8.80 -8.11
C ARG A 4 55.14 -9.70 -7.32
N ALA A 5 54.67 -10.73 -8.04
CA ALA A 5 53.79 -11.83 -7.62
C ALA A 5 54.53 -12.92 -6.81
N SER A 6 53.86 -13.71 -5.97
CA SER A 6 53.45 -15.13 -6.19
C SER A 6 53.36 -15.76 -4.78
N GLY A 7 52.57 -16.79 -4.43
CA GLY A 7 51.65 -17.66 -5.14
C GLY A 7 51.05 -18.69 -4.14
N GLY A 8 50.20 -19.59 -4.65
CA GLY A 8 50.03 -20.95 -4.12
C GLY A 8 49.18 -21.14 -2.85
N GLY A 9 47.85 -21.17 -3.00
CA GLY A 9 46.95 -21.72 -1.99
C GLY A 9 47.01 -23.25 -1.98
N ARG A 10 47.32 -23.84 -0.82
CA ARG A 10 47.16 -25.28 -0.55
C ARG A 10 46.44 -25.43 0.79
N TRP A 11 45.31 -26.12 0.73
CA TRP A 11 44.39 -26.38 1.82
C TRP A 11 45.00 -27.37 2.82
N GLU A 12 44.98 -27.02 4.11
CA GLU A 12 45.25 -27.97 5.19
C GLU A 12 44.06 -28.00 6.16
N VAL A 13 43.44 -29.17 6.24
CA VAL A 13 42.28 -29.49 7.07
C VAL A 13 42.80 -29.99 8.41
N VAL A 14 42.64 -29.21 9.47
CA VAL A 14 42.97 -29.65 10.84
C VAL A 14 41.68 -29.90 11.64
N LYS A 15 41.43 -31.17 11.92
CA LYS A 15 40.44 -31.67 12.88
C LYS A 15 40.80 -31.14 14.28
N LYS A 16 39.84 -30.54 15.00
CA LYS A 16 40.02 -30.10 16.39
C LYS A 16 39.29 -31.05 17.36
N GLY A 17 40.09 -31.78 18.15
CA GLY A 17 39.65 -32.60 19.28
C GLY A 17 39.30 -31.79 20.54
N ARG A 18 38.60 -32.44 21.46
CA ARG A 18 38.05 -31.92 22.72
C ARG A 18 39.12 -31.73 23.83
N ARG A 19 39.09 -30.55 24.49
CA ARG A 19 39.15 -30.18 25.95
C ARG A 19 40.08 -30.95 26.92
N PRO A 20 40.64 -30.33 27.99
CA PRO A 20 39.85 -29.66 29.07
C PRO A 20 40.48 -28.41 29.75
N ALA A 21 39.85 -27.98 30.85
CA ALA A 21 39.79 -26.63 31.43
C ALA A 21 40.66 -26.40 32.69
N ALA A 22 41.01 -25.13 32.96
CA ALA A 22 41.27 -24.43 34.23
C ALA A 22 41.95 -23.07 33.88
N GLY A 23 41.85 -21.91 34.53
CA GLY A 23 41.16 -21.38 35.72
C GLY A 23 41.72 -19.96 36.00
N SER A 24 40.97 -19.10 36.71
CA SER A 24 41.35 -17.79 37.30
C SER A 24 41.70 -16.62 36.34
N SER A 25 41.67 -15.32 36.67
CA SER A 25 40.85 -14.45 37.53
C SER A 25 41.26 -12.98 37.22
N ASN A 26 40.30 -12.07 37.26
CA ASN A 26 40.39 -10.62 37.58
C ASN A 26 40.82 -9.49 36.60
N ARG A 27 39.96 -8.45 36.64
CA ARG A 27 40.10 -6.98 36.45
C ARG A 27 40.21 -6.35 35.04
N GLY A 28 39.08 -5.74 34.63
CA GLY A 28 38.91 -4.27 34.60
C GLY A 28 39.08 -3.53 33.26
N GLY A 29 38.02 -2.82 32.82
CA GLY A 29 38.11 -1.70 31.86
C GLY A 29 37.12 -1.79 30.70
N GLY A 30 36.13 -0.90 30.64
CA GLY A 30 34.90 -1.05 29.86
C GLY A 30 34.91 -0.50 28.43
N LYS A 31 33.88 -0.91 27.66
CA LYS A 31 33.33 -0.15 26.53
C LYS A 31 31.93 -0.63 26.10
N GLY A 32 30.99 0.31 26.22
CA GLY A 32 29.66 0.44 25.58
C GLY A 32 28.97 -0.73 24.89
N ASP A 33 27.84 -1.13 25.48
CA ASP A 33 26.84 -2.07 24.97
C ASP A 33 26.31 -1.73 23.56
N ARG A 34 26.43 -2.72 22.67
CA ARG A 34 25.44 -3.02 21.63
C ARG A 34 25.01 -4.49 21.82
N ARG A 35 24.14 -4.73 22.81
CA ARG A 35 23.48 -6.03 22.98
C ARG A 35 22.28 -6.10 22.03
N ALA A 36 22.50 -6.79 20.91
CA ALA A 36 21.43 -7.35 20.11
C ALA A 36 20.84 -8.56 20.84
N LEU A 37 19.52 -8.70 20.76
CA LEU A 37 18.71 -9.80 21.29
C LEU A 37 19.27 -11.18 20.91
N GLY A 38 20.03 -11.79 21.82
CA GLY A 38 20.60 -13.13 21.65
C GLY A 38 20.86 -13.89 22.96
N GLU A 39 20.60 -13.28 24.12
CA GLU A 39 20.89 -13.88 25.42
C GLU A 39 19.64 -13.91 26.30
N ALA A 40 18.77 -14.88 26.02
CA ALA A 40 17.77 -15.37 26.96
C ALA A 40 17.76 -16.91 26.92
N ASN A 41 18.94 -17.53 27.02
CA ASN A 41 19.11 -18.96 27.31
C ASN A 41 19.74 -19.14 28.69
N GLY A 42 19.18 -18.46 29.69
CA GLY A 42 19.43 -18.76 31.10
C GLY A 42 18.65 -20.02 31.45
N VAL A 43 19.33 -21.16 31.46
CA VAL A 43 18.80 -22.46 31.88
C VAL A 43 18.46 -22.38 33.37
N TRP A 44 17.18 -22.20 33.69
CA TRP A 44 16.65 -22.56 35.00
C TRP A 44 16.51 -24.08 35.03
N LYS A 45 17.42 -24.77 35.73
CA LYS A 45 17.27 -26.19 36.04
C LYS A 45 16.18 -26.34 37.10
N PHE A 46 14.98 -26.74 36.67
CA PHE A 46 14.10 -27.51 37.53
C PHE A 46 14.41 -28.99 37.28
N ASP A 47 14.64 -29.73 38.37
CA ASP A 47 14.79 -31.19 38.34
C ASP A 47 13.45 -31.81 37.90
N LEU A 48 13.37 -32.14 36.62
CA LEU A 48 12.33 -33.04 36.11
C LEU A 48 12.72 -34.45 36.53
N THR A 49 11.91 -35.04 37.42
CA THR A 49 11.85 -36.49 37.58
C THR A 49 11.71 -37.17 36.21
N PRO A 50 12.40 -38.29 35.97
CA PRO A 50 12.36 -38.94 34.67
C PRO A 50 10.92 -39.37 34.33
N PRO A 51 10.51 -39.29 33.05
CA PRO A 51 9.16 -39.67 32.66
C PRO A 51 8.96 -41.15 32.96
N ILE A 52 7.90 -41.45 33.72
CA ILE A 52 7.37 -42.81 33.87
C ILE A 52 7.13 -43.33 32.45
N GLN A 53 7.73 -44.49 32.13
CA GLN A 53 7.48 -45.18 30.88
C GLN A 53 5.97 -45.39 30.73
N THR A 54 5.37 -44.76 29.74
CA THR A 54 3.97 -45.04 29.38
C THR A 54 3.92 -46.47 28.86
N THR A 55 3.38 -47.37 29.66
CA THR A 55 2.93 -48.67 29.16
C THR A 55 1.90 -48.39 28.07
N SER A 56 2.14 -48.94 26.87
CA SER A 56 1.19 -48.86 25.77
C SER A 56 -0.15 -49.38 26.28
N THR A 57 -1.17 -48.53 26.23
CA THR A 57 -2.50 -48.94 26.67
C THR A 57 -3.00 -50.06 25.76
N LEU A 58 -3.76 -50.99 26.33
CA LEU A 58 -4.36 -52.17 25.67
C LEU A 58 -5.04 -51.87 24.31
N TYR A 59 -5.41 -50.60 24.09
CA TYR A 59 -6.05 -50.09 22.89
C TYR A 59 -5.10 -50.00 21.67
N GLU A 60 -3.83 -49.66 21.89
CA GLU A 60 -2.82 -49.51 20.82
C GLU A 60 -2.42 -50.89 20.23
N LEU A 61 -2.38 -51.91 21.08
CA LEU A 61 -2.15 -53.31 20.70
C LEU A 61 -3.32 -53.92 19.89
N GLY A 62 -4.54 -53.37 20.03
CA GLY A 62 -5.71 -53.81 19.29
C GLY A 62 -5.56 -53.59 17.79
N PHE A 63 -4.98 -52.45 17.39
CA PHE A 63 -4.77 -52.08 15.99
C PHE A 63 -3.53 -52.78 15.38
N GLU A 64 -2.46 -52.99 16.16
CA GLU A 64 -1.31 -53.79 15.70
C GLU A 64 -1.69 -55.26 15.39
N LYS A 65 -2.57 -55.87 16.21
CA LYS A 65 -3.00 -57.27 16.01
C LYS A 65 -3.90 -57.45 14.78
N ILE A 66 -4.69 -56.44 14.44
CA ILE A 66 -5.52 -56.45 13.22
C ILE A 66 -4.63 -56.30 11.97
N MET A 67 -3.57 -55.48 12.05
CA MET A 67 -2.60 -55.28 10.97
C MET A 67 -1.81 -56.56 10.63
N LYS A 68 -1.54 -57.43 11.62
CA LYS A 68 -0.82 -58.71 11.41
C LYS A 68 -1.72 -59.87 10.96
N ARG A 69 -3.03 -59.82 11.19
CA ARG A 69 -3.96 -60.92 10.86
C ARG A 69 -4.37 -60.98 9.38
N GLN A 70 -4.32 -59.88 8.63
CA GLN A 70 -4.66 -59.90 7.19
C GLN A 70 -3.48 -60.21 6.25
N ASN A 71 -2.26 -60.36 6.77
CA ASN A 71 -1.05 -60.56 5.96
C ASN A 71 -0.50 -62.00 6.01
N LYS A 72 -1.30 -62.97 6.45
CA LYS A 72 -0.94 -64.39 6.52
C LYS A 72 -2.04 -65.26 5.93
N GLU A 73 -2.17 -65.26 4.61
CA GLU A 73 -2.85 -66.34 3.90
C GLU A 73 -2.34 -66.42 2.45
N GLN A 74 -1.15 -67.05 2.28
CA GLN A 74 -0.73 -67.81 1.08
C GLN A 74 0.66 -68.45 1.30
N VAL A 75 0.64 -69.70 1.79
CA VAL A 75 1.42 -70.96 1.54
C VAL A 75 2.95 -70.96 1.18
N PRO A 76 3.68 -72.12 1.25
CA PRO A 76 4.67 -72.57 2.26
C PRO A 76 6.15 -72.60 1.74
N PRO A 77 7.17 -73.08 2.52
CA PRO A 77 8.59 -72.76 2.28
C PRO A 77 9.39 -73.82 1.47
N PRO A 78 10.58 -73.46 0.95
CA PRO A 78 11.68 -74.42 0.99
C PRO A 78 13.05 -73.86 1.48
N ALA A 79 13.67 -74.68 2.33
CA ALA A 79 15.09 -75.05 2.51
C ALA A 79 16.27 -74.03 2.36
N VAL A 80 16.89 -73.76 3.53
CA VAL A 80 18.31 -73.68 3.97
C VAL A 80 19.50 -73.77 2.95
N GLU A 81 20.26 -72.64 2.88
CA GLU A 81 21.74 -72.38 2.83
C GLU A 81 22.72 -73.07 1.82
N PRO A 82 24.00 -72.61 1.58
CA PRO A 82 24.79 -71.48 2.16
C PRO A 82 25.68 -70.58 1.21
N LYS A 83 26.01 -69.38 1.73
CA LYS A 83 27.25 -68.53 1.71
C LYS A 83 28.33 -68.53 0.56
N LYS A 84 28.50 -67.33 -0.06
CA LYS A 84 29.71 -66.44 -0.31
C LYS A 84 31.00 -67.00 -1.01
N PRO A 85 31.99 -66.16 -1.48
CA PRO A 85 32.03 -64.73 -1.95
C PRO A 85 32.94 -64.45 -3.21
N GLY A 86 32.95 -63.21 -3.74
CA GLY A 86 34.22 -62.53 -4.15
C GLY A 86 34.50 -62.07 -5.61
N ASN A 87 34.41 -60.75 -5.83
CA ASN A 87 35.36 -59.84 -6.53
C ASN A 87 35.75 -59.99 -8.04
N LYS A 88 35.43 -58.98 -8.88
CA LYS A 88 36.37 -57.94 -9.43
C LYS A 88 35.73 -56.99 -10.49
N LYS A 89 36.20 -55.73 -10.44
CA LYS A 89 36.02 -54.50 -11.29
C LYS A 89 36.29 -54.73 -12.80
N GLN A 90 35.92 -53.94 -13.82
CA GLN A 90 35.35 -52.60 -14.15
C GLN A 90 35.20 -52.57 -15.73
N PRO A 91 34.98 -51.46 -16.46
CA PRO A 91 33.90 -50.45 -16.51
C PRO A 91 33.30 -50.28 -17.96
N LYS A 92 32.07 -49.76 -18.13
CA LYS A 92 31.71 -48.87 -19.28
C LYS A 92 30.27 -48.31 -19.23
N LYS A 93 30.22 -46.97 -19.33
CA LYS A 93 29.23 -46.03 -19.90
C LYS A 93 27.71 -46.30 -19.83
N VAL A 94 27.06 -45.38 -19.12
CA VAL A 94 25.84 -44.59 -19.47
C VAL A 94 24.58 -45.37 -19.87
N SER A 95 23.64 -45.46 -18.93
CA SER A 95 22.28 -44.99 -19.16
C SER A 95 21.68 -44.54 -17.83
N THR A 96 21.17 -43.32 -17.82
CA THR A 96 20.34 -42.75 -16.75
C THR A 96 19.08 -43.59 -16.61
N VAL A 97 19.05 -44.48 -15.61
CA VAL A 97 17.81 -45.07 -15.11
C VAL A 97 17.54 -44.45 -13.76
N THR A 98 16.56 -43.54 -13.78
CA THR A 98 15.81 -43.05 -12.63
C THR A 98 15.58 -44.18 -11.63
N ASN A 99 16.11 -44.00 -10.42
CA ASN A 99 15.79 -44.82 -9.25
C ASN A 99 14.31 -44.56 -8.85
N GLN A 100 13.37 -45.13 -9.61
CA GLN A 100 11.99 -45.29 -9.18
C GLN A 100 11.90 -46.61 -8.42
N ASN A 101 12.13 -46.57 -7.11
CA ASN A 101 11.72 -47.65 -6.21
C ASN A 101 11.56 -47.17 -4.76
N GLN A 102 10.81 -46.08 -4.58
CA GLN A 102 10.09 -45.86 -3.34
C GLN A 102 8.64 -46.31 -3.58
N LYS A 103 8.20 -47.33 -2.84
CA LYS A 103 6.82 -47.83 -2.87
C LYS A 103 5.86 -46.66 -2.68
N GLN A 104 5.23 -46.23 -3.77
CA GLN A 104 4.22 -45.17 -3.78
C GLN A 104 3.04 -45.61 -2.90
N GLY A 105 2.43 -44.64 -2.20
CA GLY A 105 1.20 -44.87 -1.44
C GLY A 105 0.12 -45.55 -2.30
N ARG A 106 -0.88 -46.16 -1.64
CA ARG A 106 -1.99 -46.89 -2.29
C ARG A 106 -2.61 -46.12 -3.46
N PHE A 107 -2.59 -44.79 -3.40
CA PHE A 107 -3.05 -43.90 -4.46
C PHE A 107 -1.91 -43.04 -5.00
N ARG A 108 -1.95 -42.73 -6.31
CA ARG A 108 -0.96 -41.86 -6.98
C ARG A 108 -1.09 -40.38 -6.60
N SER A 109 -2.28 -39.95 -6.20
CA SER A 109 -2.56 -38.58 -5.76
C SER A 109 -3.63 -38.55 -4.66
N LEU A 110 -3.71 -37.44 -3.92
CA LEU A 110 -4.69 -37.26 -2.85
C LEU A 110 -6.12 -37.14 -3.41
N GLU A 111 -6.29 -36.51 -4.57
CA GLU A 111 -7.58 -36.38 -5.25
C GLU A 111 -8.15 -37.76 -5.58
N ALA A 112 -7.31 -38.69 -6.06
CA ALA A 112 -7.73 -40.06 -6.34
C ALA A 112 -8.14 -40.80 -5.06
N ALA A 113 -7.41 -40.60 -3.96
CA ALA A 113 -7.72 -41.20 -2.67
C ALA A 113 -9.05 -40.67 -2.10
N LEU A 114 -9.31 -39.37 -2.19
CA LEU A 114 -10.55 -38.74 -1.73
C LEU A 114 -11.75 -39.13 -2.59
N LYS A 115 -11.58 -39.31 -3.90
CA LYS A 115 -12.64 -39.82 -4.79
C LYS A 115 -13.01 -41.28 -4.50
N ALA A 116 -12.03 -42.09 -4.09
CA ALA A 116 -12.23 -43.50 -3.75
C ALA A 116 -12.70 -43.72 -2.30
N LEU A 117 -12.85 -42.65 -1.51
CA LEU A 117 -13.24 -42.74 -0.11
C LEU A 117 -14.74 -43.05 0.00
N ASP A 118 -15.07 -44.18 0.62
CA ASP A 118 -16.45 -44.52 0.97
C ASP A 118 -16.88 -43.72 2.20
N VAL A 119 -17.71 -42.69 1.94
CA VAL A 119 -18.23 -41.76 2.96
C VAL A 119 -19.29 -42.43 3.83
N ALA A 120 -20.08 -43.36 3.28
CA ALA A 120 -21.08 -44.10 4.04
C ALA A 120 -20.43 -45.07 5.04
N ALA A 121 -19.35 -45.75 4.62
CA ALA A 121 -18.56 -46.58 5.52
C ALA A 121 -17.90 -45.77 6.65
N LEU A 122 -17.40 -44.56 6.34
CA LEU A 122 -16.89 -43.65 7.37
C LEU A 122 -18.00 -43.28 8.37
N GLN A 123 -19.18 -42.88 7.90
CA GLN A 123 -20.30 -42.50 8.76
C GLN A 123 -20.67 -43.66 9.70
N LYS A 124 -20.75 -44.89 9.17
CA LYS A 124 -21.04 -46.09 9.97
C LYS A 124 -20.00 -46.34 11.07
N GLU A 125 -18.70 -46.14 10.78
CA GLU A 125 -17.65 -46.31 11.78
C GLU A 125 -17.71 -45.21 12.86
N LEU A 126 -18.04 -43.98 12.47
CA LEU A 126 -18.24 -42.87 13.41
C LEU A 126 -19.47 -43.09 14.29
N ASP A 127 -20.59 -43.55 13.74
CA ASP A 127 -21.80 -43.85 14.51
C ASP A 127 -21.54 -44.97 15.53
N LYS A 128 -20.77 -45.98 15.13
CA LYS A 128 -20.30 -47.03 16.02
C LYS A 128 -19.42 -46.46 17.13
N SER A 129 -18.43 -45.64 16.81
CA SER A 129 -17.57 -44.98 17.80
C SER A 129 -18.39 -44.12 18.78
N GLN A 130 -19.38 -43.37 18.28
CA GLN A 130 -20.30 -42.57 19.09
C GLN A 130 -21.16 -43.43 20.02
N SER A 131 -21.65 -44.59 19.55
CA SER A 131 -22.46 -45.49 20.37
C SER A 131 -21.64 -46.16 21.49
N VAL A 132 -20.38 -46.54 21.21
CA VAL A 132 -19.50 -47.21 22.18
C VAL A 132 -18.90 -46.22 23.17
N PHE A 133 -18.58 -45.01 22.73
CA PHE A 133 -17.89 -43.99 23.53
C PHE A 133 -18.76 -42.73 23.74
N SER A 134 -20.03 -42.90 24.09
CA SER A 134 -21.01 -41.80 24.21
C SER A 134 -20.59 -40.63 25.12
N GLY A 135 -19.74 -40.89 26.12
CA GLY A 135 -19.20 -39.89 27.05
C GLY A 135 -17.81 -39.34 26.71
N ASN A 136 -17.17 -39.76 25.61
CA ASN A 136 -15.80 -39.33 25.30
C ASN A 136 -15.65 -38.80 23.86
N PRO A 137 -15.99 -37.52 23.63
CA PRO A 137 -15.92 -36.90 22.30
C PRO A 137 -14.52 -36.86 21.69
N SER A 138 -13.47 -36.94 22.51
CA SER A 138 -12.09 -36.98 22.03
C SER A 138 -11.78 -38.25 21.23
N VAL A 139 -12.43 -39.37 21.54
CA VAL A 139 -12.23 -40.65 20.83
C VAL A 139 -12.81 -40.56 19.42
N TRP A 140 -14.02 -40.02 19.26
CA TRP A 140 -14.66 -39.90 17.95
C TRP A 140 -13.83 -39.07 16.97
N LEU A 141 -13.25 -37.97 17.47
CA LEU A 141 -12.39 -37.09 16.69
C LEU A 141 -11.08 -37.80 16.29
N LYS A 142 -10.47 -38.55 17.20
CA LYS A 142 -9.27 -39.35 16.91
C LYS A 142 -9.57 -40.43 15.88
N ASP A 143 -10.67 -41.16 16.03
CA ASP A 143 -11.11 -42.18 15.08
C ASP A 143 -11.35 -41.60 13.69
N LEU A 144 -11.96 -40.40 13.59
CA LEU A 144 -12.09 -39.67 12.33
C LEU A 144 -10.71 -39.40 11.70
N ALA A 145 -9.78 -38.80 12.45
CA ALA A 145 -8.47 -38.45 11.93
C ALA A 145 -7.68 -39.70 11.49
N SER A 146 -7.68 -40.75 12.31
CA SER A 146 -7.00 -42.01 12.03
C SER A 146 -7.62 -42.74 10.84
N TYR A 147 -8.95 -42.78 10.71
CA TYR A 147 -9.62 -43.38 9.56
C TYR A 147 -9.28 -42.65 8.27
N LEU A 148 -9.37 -41.31 8.27
CA LEU A 148 -9.00 -40.51 7.10
C LEU A 148 -7.54 -40.72 6.74
N ASN A 149 -6.64 -40.72 7.73
CA ASN A 149 -5.22 -40.91 7.48
C ASN A 149 -4.91 -42.30 6.88
N TYR A 150 -5.57 -43.34 7.39
CA TYR A 150 -5.42 -44.71 6.91
C TYR A 150 -5.97 -44.91 5.49
N LYS A 151 -7.09 -44.27 5.14
CA LYS A 151 -7.67 -44.38 3.80
C LYS A 151 -6.96 -43.49 2.78
N LEU A 152 -6.45 -42.34 3.19
CA LEU A 152 -5.80 -41.35 2.32
C LEU A 152 -4.29 -41.59 2.21
N GLN A 153 -3.89 -42.80 1.82
CA GLN A 153 -2.50 -43.17 1.61
C GLN A 153 -2.03 -42.72 0.21
N ALA A 154 -1.63 -41.45 0.13
CA ALA A 154 -1.09 -40.81 -1.07
C ALA A 154 0.30 -40.21 -0.75
N PRO A 155 1.14 -39.93 -1.76
CA PRO A 155 2.45 -39.30 -1.55
C PRO A 155 2.36 -38.05 -0.68
N LEU A 156 3.38 -37.86 0.17
CA LEU A 156 3.46 -36.71 1.03
C LEU A 156 3.76 -35.46 0.18
N SER A 157 2.79 -34.54 0.07
CA SER A 157 3.09 -33.19 -0.39
C SER A 157 3.73 -32.44 0.78
N GLU A 158 4.96 -31.96 0.62
CA GLU A 158 5.53 -31.03 1.59
C GLU A 158 4.60 -29.81 1.73
N PRO A 159 4.43 -29.25 2.93
CA PRO A 159 3.62 -28.06 3.14
C PRO A 159 4.36 -26.82 2.61
N THR A 160 4.72 -26.80 1.33
CA THR A 160 5.21 -25.59 0.67
C THR A 160 3.99 -24.81 0.18
N LEU A 161 3.82 -23.59 0.70
CA LEU A 161 2.66 -22.74 0.42
C LEU A 161 2.51 -22.40 -1.07
N SER A 162 3.58 -22.54 -1.87
CA SER A 162 3.63 -22.21 -3.29
C SER A 162 3.01 -23.28 -4.20
N GLN A 163 2.94 -24.54 -3.79
CA GLN A 163 2.48 -25.64 -4.66
C GLN A 163 0.96 -25.79 -4.67
N HIS A 164 0.26 -25.34 -3.62
CA HIS A 164 -1.16 -25.63 -3.42
C HIS A 164 -1.94 -24.42 -2.91
N THR A 165 -3.25 -24.40 -3.13
CA THR A 165 -4.18 -23.38 -2.62
C THR A 165 -4.21 -23.36 -1.07
N HIS A 166 -4.69 -22.27 -0.45
CA HIS A 166 -4.56 -22.08 1.01
C HIS A 166 -5.41 -23.07 1.79
N ASP A 167 -6.50 -23.49 1.16
CA ASP A 167 -7.48 -24.44 1.64
C ASP A 167 -7.13 -25.88 1.30
N TYR A 168 -6.05 -26.17 0.57
CA TYR A 168 -5.57 -27.54 0.35
C TYR A 168 -4.96 -28.14 1.64
N PRO A 169 -5.19 -29.43 1.95
CA PRO A 169 -5.98 -30.42 1.21
C PRO A 169 -7.50 -30.37 1.44
N TYR A 170 -8.00 -29.60 2.39
CA TYR A 170 -9.43 -29.53 2.72
C TYR A 170 -10.32 -29.11 1.53
N SER A 171 -9.78 -28.36 0.58
CA SER A 171 -10.42 -27.97 -0.69
C SER A 171 -10.91 -29.16 -1.51
N LEU A 172 -10.21 -30.29 -1.46
CA LEU A 172 -10.53 -31.51 -2.20
C LEU A 172 -11.62 -32.36 -1.53
N VAL A 173 -11.95 -32.07 -0.26
CA VAL A 173 -12.94 -32.84 0.51
C VAL A 173 -14.34 -32.56 -0.03
N SER A 174 -15.09 -33.63 -0.33
CA SER A 174 -16.47 -33.55 -0.85
C SER A 174 -17.41 -32.84 0.12
N GLN A 175 -18.47 -32.23 -0.40
CA GLN A 175 -19.45 -31.49 0.42
C GLN A 175 -20.13 -32.38 1.47
N GLU A 176 -20.32 -33.66 1.18
CA GLU A 176 -20.85 -34.65 2.13
C GLU A 176 -19.87 -34.90 3.28
N LEU A 177 -18.61 -35.19 2.97
CA LEU A 177 -17.60 -35.41 4.00
C LEU A 177 -17.37 -34.14 4.85
N ARG A 178 -17.40 -32.95 4.25
CA ARG A 178 -17.35 -31.69 5.02
C ARG A 178 -18.50 -31.59 6.02
N ARG A 179 -19.73 -31.95 5.63
CA ARG A 179 -20.89 -31.94 6.55
C ARG A 179 -20.70 -32.91 7.72
N ILE A 180 -20.18 -34.11 7.45
CA ILE A 180 -19.89 -35.11 8.49
C ILE A 180 -18.83 -34.59 9.47
N ILE A 181 -17.71 -34.09 8.96
CA ILE A 181 -16.62 -33.53 9.76
C ILE A 181 -17.16 -32.39 10.64
N ARG A 182 -17.84 -31.40 10.04
CA ARG A 182 -18.41 -30.26 10.78
C ARG A 182 -19.42 -30.71 11.85
N GLY A 183 -20.32 -31.63 11.50
CA GLY A 183 -21.29 -32.18 12.44
C GLY A 183 -20.62 -32.84 13.65
N LEU A 184 -19.51 -33.54 13.43
CA LEU A 184 -18.72 -34.13 14.51
C LEU A 184 -17.99 -33.08 15.36
N LEU A 185 -17.38 -32.07 14.74
CA LEU A 185 -16.69 -30.98 15.43
C LEU A 185 -17.64 -30.18 16.34
N VAL A 186 -18.88 -29.95 15.90
CA VAL A 186 -19.93 -29.28 16.70
C VAL A 186 -20.29 -30.14 17.92
N LYS A 187 -20.53 -31.45 17.73
CA LYS A 187 -20.84 -32.38 18.83
C LYS A 187 -19.70 -32.49 19.85
N ALA A 188 -18.45 -32.34 19.41
CA ALA A 188 -17.25 -32.47 20.23
C ALA A 188 -16.59 -31.13 20.59
N ALA A 189 -17.36 -30.05 20.65
CA ALA A 189 -16.86 -28.68 20.81
C ALA A 189 -15.91 -28.45 21.99
N GLY A 190 -16.09 -29.19 23.10
CA GLY A 190 -15.26 -29.10 24.31
C GLY A 190 -13.91 -29.83 24.23
N SER A 191 -13.68 -30.65 23.20
CA SER A 191 -12.44 -31.44 23.04
C SER A 191 -11.56 -30.96 21.87
N LEU A 192 -11.95 -29.87 21.20
CA LEU A 192 -11.30 -29.42 19.97
C LEU A 192 -9.85 -28.95 20.16
N GLU A 193 -9.53 -28.31 21.30
CA GLU A 193 -8.16 -27.89 21.61
C GLU A 193 -7.23 -29.09 21.77
N LEU A 194 -7.62 -30.06 22.61
CA LEU A 194 -6.88 -31.30 22.82
C LEU A 194 -6.77 -32.13 21.54
N PHE A 195 -7.79 -32.09 20.68
CA PHE A 195 -7.76 -32.76 19.41
C PHE A 195 -6.84 -32.08 18.39
N PHE A 196 -6.79 -30.74 18.37
CA PHE A 196 -5.81 -29.99 17.58
C PHE A 196 -4.38 -30.34 18.01
N ASP A 197 -4.10 -30.31 19.31
CA ASP A 197 -2.82 -30.75 19.88
C ASP A 197 -2.47 -32.17 19.46
N HIS A 198 -3.42 -33.10 19.59
CA HIS A 198 -3.23 -34.49 19.20
C HIS A 198 -2.84 -34.61 17.72
N CYS A 199 -3.60 -33.97 16.82
CA CYS A 199 -3.28 -33.99 15.38
C CYS A 199 -1.87 -33.46 15.11
N LEU A 200 -1.49 -32.32 15.72
CA LEU A 200 -0.17 -31.74 15.52
C LEU A 200 0.93 -32.65 16.07
N PHE A 201 0.84 -33.10 17.32
CA PHE A 201 1.86 -33.93 17.94
C PHE A 201 2.02 -35.28 17.23
N THR A 202 0.92 -35.91 16.82
CA THR A 202 0.97 -37.15 16.04
C THR A 202 1.64 -36.90 14.69
N MET A 203 1.33 -35.82 13.97
CA MET A 203 2.05 -35.46 12.75
C MET A 203 3.56 -35.31 13.00
N LEU A 204 3.97 -34.69 14.11
CA LEU A 204 5.38 -34.53 14.46
C LEU A 204 6.07 -35.84 14.84
N GLN A 205 5.35 -36.81 15.40
CA GLN A 205 5.85 -38.14 15.71
C GLN A 205 6.00 -38.99 14.43
N GLU A 206 5.00 -38.97 13.55
CA GLU A 206 5.03 -39.72 12.28
C GLU A 206 6.14 -39.26 11.33
N LEU A 207 6.54 -37.97 11.39
CA LEU A 207 7.67 -37.45 10.63
C LEU A 207 9.03 -38.08 10.99
N ASP A 208 9.17 -38.70 12.17
CA ASP A 208 10.40 -39.39 12.55
C ASP A 208 10.45 -40.84 12.06
N LYS A 209 9.32 -41.42 11.64
CA LYS A 209 9.26 -42.80 11.16
C LYS A 209 9.71 -42.86 9.71
N THR A 210 10.51 -43.88 9.37
CA THR A 210 10.87 -44.19 7.98
C THR A 210 10.32 -45.56 7.58
N PRO A 211 9.53 -45.67 6.49
CA PRO A 211 8.96 -44.59 5.67
C PRO A 211 7.84 -43.84 6.42
N GLY A 212 7.79 -42.52 6.29
CA GLY A 212 6.77 -41.70 6.93
C GLY A 212 5.38 -42.01 6.38
N GLU A 213 4.40 -42.22 7.26
CA GLU A 213 3.02 -42.43 6.87
C GLU A 213 2.41 -41.17 6.23
N SER A 214 1.31 -41.33 5.49
CA SER A 214 0.48 -40.19 5.08
C SER A 214 0.09 -39.35 6.30
N LEU A 215 -0.01 -38.03 6.12
CA LEU A 215 -0.47 -37.08 7.16
C LEU A 215 -1.77 -36.38 6.77
N HIS A 216 -2.40 -36.81 5.68
CA HIS A 216 -3.51 -36.08 5.06
C HIS A 216 -4.75 -36.01 5.96
N GLY A 217 -5.03 -37.06 6.74
CA GLY A 217 -6.17 -37.09 7.66
C GLY A 217 -6.06 -36.03 8.75
N TYR A 218 -4.88 -35.93 9.38
CA TYR A 218 -4.59 -34.93 10.41
C TYR A 218 -4.61 -33.51 9.84
N ARG A 219 -4.06 -33.30 8.64
CA ARG A 219 -4.09 -31.99 7.95
C ARG A 219 -5.52 -31.51 7.66
N ILE A 220 -6.38 -32.39 7.15
CA ILE A 220 -7.80 -32.12 6.91
C ILE A 220 -8.50 -31.72 8.21
N CYS A 221 -8.25 -32.45 9.30
CA CYS A 221 -8.84 -32.15 10.60
C CYS A 221 -8.38 -30.79 11.15
N ILE A 222 -7.08 -30.49 11.09
CA ILE A 222 -6.54 -29.18 11.51
C ILE A 222 -7.19 -28.03 10.75
N GLN A 223 -7.29 -28.14 9.42
CA GLN A 223 -7.93 -27.11 8.59
C GLN A 223 -9.42 -26.95 8.93
N ALA A 224 -10.15 -28.05 9.11
CA ALA A 224 -11.56 -28.01 9.47
C ALA A 224 -11.78 -27.32 10.83
N ILE A 225 -10.96 -27.63 11.84
CA ILE A 225 -11.02 -27.00 13.17
C ILE A 225 -10.76 -25.50 13.07
N LEU A 226 -9.65 -25.10 12.43
CA LEU A 226 -9.22 -23.70 12.42
C LEU A 226 -10.01 -22.82 11.47
N GLN A 227 -10.74 -23.40 10.50
CA GLN A 227 -11.73 -22.68 9.71
C GLN A 227 -12.92 -22.21 10.56
N GLU A 228 -13.34 -23.00 11.56
CA GLU A 228 -14.47 -22.67 12.43
C GLU A 228 -14.06 -21.94 13.72
N LYS A 229 -12.96 -22.38 14.34
CA LYS A 229 -12.45 -21.86 15.62
C LYS A 229 -10.97 -21.49 15.53
N PRO A 230 -10.60 -20.42 14.80
CA PRO A 230 -9.21 -20.03 14.60
C PRO A 230 -8.48 -19.66 15.90
N LYS A 231 -9.20 -19.21 16.94
CA LYS A 231 -8.64 -18.85 18.25
C LYS A 231 -7.94 -20.01 18.97
N ILE A 232 -8.25 -21.26 18.62
CA ILE A 232 -7.59 -22.44 19.21
C ILE A 232 -6.07 -22.37 18.98
N ALA A 233 -5.63 -21.92 17.80
CA ALA A 233 -4.20 -21.76 17.51
C ALA A 233 -3.55 -20.63 18.31
N THR A 234 -4.27 -19.58 18.67
CA THR A 234 -3.68 -18.37 19.27
C THR A 234 -3.82 -18.29 20.79
N MET A 235 -4.64 -19.16 21.40
CA MET A 235 -4.86 -19.19 22.84
C MET A 235 -3.59 -19.54 23.63
N ASN A 236 -2.69 -20.35 23.06
CA ASN A 236 -1.44 -20.74 23.71
C ASN A 236 -0.23 -20.68 22.76
N LEU A 237 0.03 -19.51 22.18
CA LEU A 237 1.16 -19.31 21.25
C LEU A 237 2.52 -19.63 21.88
N GLY A 238 2.70 -19.37 23.17
CA GLY A 238 3.95 -19.63 23.90
C GLY A 238 4.34 -21.11 23.84
N LYS A 239 3.40 -22.02 24.13
CA LYS A 239 3.59 -23.47 24.05
C LYS A 239 4.09 -23.91 22.66
N PHE A 240 3.47 -23.41 21.59
CA PHE A 240 3.85 -23.80 20.22
C PHE A 240 5.16 -23.17 19.78
N LEU A 241 5.50 -21.97 20.27
CA LEU A 241 6.81 -21.37 20.05
C LEU A 241 7.92 -22.17 20.72
N GLU A 242 7.71 -22.64 21.94
CA GLU A 242 8.65 -23.53 22.65
C GLU A 242 8.81 -24.86 21.93
N LEU A 243 7.71 -25.46 21.47
CA LEU A 243 7.73 -26.67 20.64
C LEU A 243 8.50 -26.46 19.32
N LEU A 244 8.35 -25.30 18.70
CA LEU A 244 9.10 -24.97 17.49
C LEU A 244 10.60 -24.87 17.80
N ARG A 245 10.96 -24.16 18.88
CA ARG A 245 12.36 -24.01 19.33
C ARG A 245 13.01 -25.34 19.68
N SER A 246 12.28 -26.28 20.29
CA SER A 246 12.81 -27.62 20.62
C SER A 246 13.14 -28.44 19.35
N HIS A 247 12.51 -28.12 18.22
CA HIS A 247 12.72 -28.77 16.93
C HIS A 247 13.51 -27.94 15.90
N GLN A 248 14.17 -26.84 16.31
CA GLN A 248 14.85 -25.89 15.41
C GLN A 248 15.88 -26.55 14.47
N SER A 249 16.49 -27.66 14.86
CA SER A 249 17.44 -28.43 14.05
C SER A 249 16.79 -29.32 12.98
N ARG A 250 15.46 -29.48 13.01
CA ARG A 250 14.66 -30.33 12.10
C ARG A 250 13.66 -29.48 11.31
N PRO A 251 14.05 -28.91 10.16
CA PRO A 251 13.21 -27.97 9.40
C PRO A 251 11.81 -28.51 9.05
N ALA A 252 11.68 -29.78 8.68
CA ALA A 252 10.39 -30.38 8.33
C ALA A 252 9.37 -30.33 9.49
N LYS A 253 9.83 -30.52 10.73
CA LYS A 253 8.97 -30.40 11.93
C LYS A 253 8.58 -28.95 12.18
N CYS A 254 9.53 -28.01 12.11
CA CYS A 254 9.23 -26.58 12.26
C CYS A 254 8.24 -26.10 11.20
N LEU A 255 8.43 -26.48 9.93
CA LEU A 255 7.51 -26.14 8.84
C LEU A 255 6.11 -26.72 9.07
N THR A 256 6.02 -27.94 9.63
CA THR A 256 4.74 -28.56 9.99
C THR A 256 4.03 -27.78 11.10
N ILE A 257 4.75 -27.34 12.13
CA ILE A 257 4.19 -26.48 13.19
C ILE A 257 3.73 -25.15 12.58
N MET A 258 4.59 -24.46 11.84
CA MET A 258 4.25 -23.19 11.19
C MET A 258 3.03 -23.31 10.27
N TRP A 259 2.93 -24.40 9.49
CA TRP A 259 1.79 -24.68 8.63
C TRP A 259 0.50 -24.91 9.43
N ALA A 260 0.55 -25.71 10.49
CA ALA A 260 -0.62 -26.03 11.31
C ALA A 260 -1.16 -24.77 12.00
N MET A 261 -0.28 -24.00 12.62
CA MET A 261 -0.65 -22.75 13.29
C MET A 261 -1.15 -21.70 12.29
N GLY A 262 -0.53 -21.63 11.11
CA GLY A 262 -0.89 -20.69 10.06
C GLY A 262 -2.32 -20.85 9.52
N GLN A 263 -2.94 -22.02 9.65
CA GLN A 263 -4.30 -22.22 9.15
C GLN A 263 -5.32 -21.26 9.78
N ALA A 264 -5.09 -20.81 11.02
CA ALA A 264 -5.95 -19.84 11.70
C ALA A 264 -6.04 -18.49 10.95
N GLY A 265 -4.99 -18.10 10.24
CA GLY A 265 -4.93 -16.84 9.52
C GLY A 265 -5.83 -16.77 8.30
N PHE A 266 -6.14 -17.90 7.67
CA PHE A 266 -7.01 -17.93 6.50
C PHE A 266 -8.49 -17.69 6.85
N ALA A 267 -8.90 -17.97 8.09
CA ALA A 267 -10.23 -17.61 8.60
C ALA A 267 -10.27 -16.19 9.20
N SER A 268 -9.18 -15.72 9.83
CA SER A 268 -9.13 -14.42 10.49
C SER A 268 -7.77 -13.76 10.35
N LEU A 269 -7.74 -12.55 9.74
CA LEU A 269 -6.53 -11.74 9.64
C LEU A 269 -5.87 -11.51 11.00
N THR A 270 -6.67 -11.19 12.02
CA THR A 270 -6.18 -10.89 13.37
C THR A 270 -5.45 -12.08 13.97
N GLU A 271 -6.03 -13.28 13.88
CA GLU A 271 -5.39 -14.50 14.41
C GLU A 271 -4.17 -14.89 13.55
N GLY A 272 -4.24 -14.69 12.23
CA GLY A 272 -3.11 -14.91 11.33
C GLY A 272 -1.91 -14.01 11.63
N LEU A 273 -2.14 -12.74 11.93
CA LEU A 273 -1.09 -11.80 12.33
C LEU A 273 -0.50 -12.18 13.70
N LYS A 274 -1.33 -12.59 14.67
CA LYS A 274 -0.81 -13.10 15.96
C LYS A 274 0.09 -14.33 15.78
N VAL A 275 -0.33 -15.29 14.97
CA VAL A 275 0.49 -16.47 14.65
C VAL A 275 1.78 -16.04 13.95
N TRP A 276 1.69 -15.13 12.98
CA TRP A 276 2.88 -14.68 12.26
C TRP A 276 3.88 -13.96 13.18
N LEU A 277 3.42 -13.00 13.97
CA LEU A 277 4.24 -12.27 14.95
C LEU A 277 4.80 -13.19 16.05
N GLY A 278 3.98 -14.13 16.55
CA GLY A 278 4.35 -14.99 17.68
C GLY A 278 5.18 -16.22 17.31
N ILE A 279 5.03 -16.76 16.10
CA ILE A 279 5.66 -18.03 15.68
C ILE A 279 6.64 -17.83 14.52
N MET A 280 6.27 -17.04 13.50
CA MET A 280 7.04 -16.97 12.25
C MET A 280 8.08 -15.84 12.23
N MET A 281 7.77 -14.67 12.80
CA MET A 281 8.70 -13.55 12.94
C MET A 281 9.96 -13.94 13.74
N PRO A 282 9.88 -14.66 14.88
CA PRO A 282 11.06 -15.04 15.66
C PRO A 282 12.03 -15.96 14.90
N VAL A 283 11.58 -16.62 13.83
CA VAL A 283 12.39 -17.54 13.02
C VAL A 283 12.79 -16.98 11.66
N LEU A 284 12.50 -15.69 11.38
CA LEU A 284 12.98 -15.03 10.16
C LEU A 284 14.50 -15.08 10.02
N GLY A 285 15.23 -15.16 11.14
CA GLY A 285 16.67 -15.31 11.13
C GLY A 285 17.20 -16.68 10.70
N ILE A 286 16.32 -17.67 10.47
CA ILE A 286 16.70 -19.05 10.16
C ILE A 286 16.44 -19.30 8.67
N LYS A 287 17.52 -19.45 7.89
CA LYS A 287 17.46 -19.58 6.42
C LYS A 287 16.55 -20.68 5.89
N SER A 288 16.40 -21.79 6.61
CA SER A 288 15.53 -22.90 6.22
C SER A 288 14.05 -22.66 6.46
N LEU A 289 13.68 -21.67 7.30
CA LEU A 289 12.31 -21.38 7.70
C LEU A 289 11.80 -20.04 7.18
N SER A 290 12.70 -19.07 6.98
CA SER A 290 12.34 -17.71 6.55
C SER A 290 11.58 -17.64 5.20
N PRO A 291 11.84 -18.50 4.18
CA PRO A 291 11.04 -18.47 2.95
C PRO A 291 9.56 -18.79 3.21
N PHE A 292 9.28 -19.77 4.09
CA PHE A 292 7.91 -20.12 4.45
C PHE A 292 7.23 -18.98 5.22
N ALA A 293 7.94 -18.36 6.18
CA ALA A 293 7.40 -17.27 6.99
C ALA A 293 6.95 -16.08 6.14
N ILE A 294 7.73 -15.71 5.12
CA ILE A 294 7.42 -14.59 4.23
C ILE A 294 6.36 -14.97 3.19
N ALA A 295 6.42 -16.17 2.61
CA ALA A 295 5.38 -16.68 1.72
C ALA A 295 4.01 -16.78 2.42
N TYR A 296 4.00 -17.15 3.71
CA TYR A 296 2.78 -17.14 4.51
C TYR A 296 2.23 -15.73 4.70
N LEU A 297 3.09 -14.76 5.03
CA LEU A 297 2.66 -13.38 5.20
C LEU A 297 2.04 -12.83 3.92
N ASP A 298 2.69 -13.02 2.78
CA ASP A 298 2.18 -12.60 1.48
C ASP A 298 0.77 -13.17 1.25
N ARG A 299 0.63 -14.48 1.43
CA ARG A 299 -0.65 -15.16 1.27
C ARG A 299 -1.73 -14.66 2.23
N LEU A 300 -1.38 -14.44 3.49
CA LEU A 300 -2.28 -13.91 4.51
C LEU A 300 -2.80 -12.52 4.08
N LEU A 301 -1.90 -11.65 3.65
CA LEU A 301 -2.26 -10.31 3.19
C LEU A 301 -3.06 -10.36 1.88
N LEU A 302 -2.75 -11.26 0.96
CA LEU A 302 -3.51 -11.44 -0.29
C LEU A 302 -4.96 -11.89 -0.01
N MET A 303 -5.15 -12.81 0.92
CA MET A 303 -6.47 -13.31 1.33
C MET A 303 -7.32 -12.26 2.05
N HIS A 304 -6.69 -11.31 2.73
CA HIS A 304 -7.35 -10.24 3.47
C HIS A 304 -6.99 -8.86 2.89
N PRO A 305 -7.63 -8.43 1.77
CA PRO A 305 -7.35 -7.13 1.17
C PRO A 305 -7.70 -5.97 2.12
N ASN A 306 -8.77 -6.14 2.92
CA ASN A 306 -9.14 -5.17 3.95
C ASN A 306 -8.32 -5.40 5.24
N LEU A 307 -7.34 -4.54 5.44
CA LEU A 307 -6.39 -4.60 6.56
C LEU A 307 -6.93 -4.04 7.88
N THR A 308 -8.12 -3.45 7.91
CA THR A 308 -8.67 -2.78 9.11
C THR A 308 -8.74 -3.70 10.32
N LYS A 309 -9.06 -4.98 10.14
CA LYS A 309 -9.13 -5.99 11.22
C LYS A 309 -7.75 -6.31 11.83
N GLY A 310 -6.67 -5.93 11.17
CA GLY A 310 -5.30 -6.10 11.65
C GLY A 310 -4.70 -4.84 12.30
N PHE A 311 -5.43 -3.73 12.32
CA PHE A 311 -4.93 -2.47 12.90
C PHE A 311 -4.64 -2.62 14.40
N GLY A 312 -3.50 -2.07 14.83
CA GLY A 312 -3.03 -2.17 16.21
C GLY A 312 -2.38 -3.50 16.58
N MET A 313 -2.32 -4.48 15.66
CA MET A 313 -1.62 -5.75 15.92
C MET A 313 -0.11 -5.63 15.79
N ILE A 314 0.39 -4.77 14.90
CA ILE A 314 1.82 -4.52 14.70
C ILE A 314 2.18 -3.23 15.42
N GLY A 315 2.81 -3.34 16.59
CA GLY A 315 3.30 -2.17 17.33
C GLY A 315 4.70 -1.74 16.86
N PRO A 316 5.22 -0.58 17.33
CA PRO A 316 6.59 -0.14 17.05
C PRO A 316 7.65 -1.23 17.33
N LYS A 317 7.48 -2.00 18.41
CA LYS A 317 8.41 -3.06 18.82
C LYS A 317 8.57 -4.15 17.75
N ASP A 318 7.50 -4.48 17.06
CA ASP A 318 7.47 -5.52 16.02
C ASP A 318 7.74 -4.93 14.64
N PHE A 319 7.32 -3.68 14.42
CA PHE A 319 7.45 -2.97 13.15
C PHE A 319 8.91 -2.71 12.74
N PHE A 320 9.73 -2.20 13.67
CA PHE A 320 11.11 -1.82 13.31
C PHE A 320 12.03 -3.00 13.01
N PRO A 321 11.96 -4.15 13.70
CA PRO A 321 12.65 -5.36 13.25
C PRO A 321 12.32 -5.74 11.79
N LEU A 322 11.07 -5.56 11.35
CA LEU A 322 10.67 -5.84 9.97
C LEU A 322 11.28 -4.86 8.98
N LEU A 323 11.33 -3.57 9.34
CA LEU A 323 12.05 -2.56 8.57
C LEU A 323 13.53 -2.93 8.43
N ASP A 324 14.15 -3.35 9.53
CA ASP A 324 15.56 -3.75 9.54
C ASP A 324 15.78 -5.00 8.67
N PHE A 325 14.90 -6.01 8.73
CA PHE A 325 14.96 -7.20 7.85
C PHE A 325 14.69 -6.88 6.37
N ALA A 326 13.83 -5.91 6.07
CA ALA A 326 13.53 -5.52 4.70
C ALA A 326 14.74 -4.81 4.08
N TYR A 327 15.30 -3.82 4.75
CA TYR A 327 16.22 -2.88 4.10
C TYR A 327 17.69 -2.96 4.50
N MET A 328 18.04 -3.59 5.64
CA MET A 328 19.44 -3.67 6.04
C MET A 328 20.20 -4.75 5.25
N PRO A 329 21.39 -4.45 4.72
CA PRO A 329 22.23 -5.43 4.05
C PRO A 329 22.84 -6.40 5.06
N ASN A 330 23.26 -7.57 4.57
CA ASN A 330 23.92 -8.62 5.37
C ASN A 330 23.09 -9.14 6.55
N ASN A 331 21.76 -9.11 6.43
CA ASN A 331 20.91 -9.80 7.37
C ASN A 331 20.88 -11.32 7.07
N SER A 332 20.15 -12.08 7.88
CA SER A 332 20.06 -13.53 7.77
C SER A 332 19.18 -14.03 6.63
N LEU A 333 18.42 -13.16 5.96
CA LEU A 333 17.59 -13.50 4.82
C LEU A 333 18.42 -13.65 3.54
N THR A 334 17.97 -14.49 2.63
CA THR A 334 18.52 -14.53 1.27
C THR A 334 18.02 -13.32 0.48
N PRO A 335 18.78 -12.80 -0.51
CA PRO A 335 18.41 -11.59 -1.25
C PRO A 335 17.00 -11.65 -1.87
N SER A 336 16.60 -12.81 -2.42
CA SER A 336 15.27 -13.01 -2.99
C SER A 336 14.14 -12.90 -1.96
N VAL A 337 14.37 -13.42 -0.75
CA VAL A 337 13.40 -13.42 0.35
C VAL A 337 13.30 -12.03 0.97
N GLN A 338 14.44 -11.32 1.05
CA GLN A 338 14.49 -9.93 1.47
C GLN A 338 13.71 -9.02 0.50
N GLU A 339 13.91 -9.19 -0.81
CA GLU A 339 13.17 -8.43 -1.82
C GLU A 339 11.66 -8.68 -1.73
N HIS A 340 11.24 -9.92 -1.50
CA HIS A 340 9.83 -10.25 -1.27
C HIS A 340 9.28 -9.52 -0.03
N LEU A 341 10.03 -9.49 1.07
CA LEU A 341 9.63 -8.72 2.26
C LEU A 341 9.55 -7.21 1.98
N CYS A 342 10.47 -6.65 1.19
CA CYS A 342 10.41 -5.25 0.76
C CYS A 342 9.12 -4.94 -0.01
N GLN A 343 8.65 -5.85 -0.86
CA GLN A 343 7.39 -5.68 -1.60
C GLN A 343 6.16 -5.72 -0.67
N LEU A 344 6.21 -6.49 0.42
CA LEU A 344 5.14 -6.57 1.42
C LEU A 344 5.15 -5.40 2.41
N TYR A 345 6.30 -4.74 2.58
CA TYR A 345 6.53 -3.71 3.58
C TYR A 345 5.51 -2.54 3.54
N PRO A 346 5.08 -2.01 2.38
CA PRO A 346 4.04 -0.96 2.35
C PRO A 346 2.73 -1.39 3.01
N ARG A 347 2.32 -2.66 2.87
CA ARG A 347 1.11 -3.20 3.51
C ARG A 347 1.32 -3.38 5.01
N LEU A 348 2.52 -3.78 5.43
CA LEU A 348 2.90 -3.86 6.85
C LEU A 348 2.91 -2.47 7.51
N LYS A 349 3.32 -1.43 6.78
CA LYS A 349 3.28 -0.04 7.23
C LYS A 349 1.85 0.43 7.49
N VAL A 350 0.91 0.13 6.59
CA VAL A 350 -0.52 0.40 6.81
C VAL A 350 -1.04 -0.29 8.07
N LEU A 351 -0.69 -1.57 8.28
CA LEU A 351 -1.06 -2.31 9.50
C LEU A 351 -0.46 -1.72 10.78
N GLY A 352 0.80 -1.29 10.73
CA GLY A 352 1.52 -0.71 11.86
C GLY A 352 1.00 0.67 12.24
N PHE A 353 0.69 1.51 11.26
CA PHE A 353 0.14 2.86 11.49
C PHE A 353 -1.30 2.79 12.02
N GLY A 354 -2.05 1.78 11.60
CA GLY A 354 -3.35 1.44 12.15
C GLY A 354 -4.45 2.43 11.76
N ALA A 355 -5.50 2.48 12.58
CA ALA A 355 -6.73 3.21 12.27
C ALA A 355 -6.63 4.73 12.43
N LYS A 356 -5.71 5.21 13.29
CA LYS A 356 -5.64 6.62 13.73
C LYS A 356 -4.20 7.16 13.65
N PRO A 357 -3.57 7.16 12.46
CA PRO A 357 -2.19 7.61 12.29
C PRO A 357 -1.96 9.04 12.79
N GLU A 358 -2.97 9.90 12.74
CA GLU A 358 -2.95 11.28 13.25
C GLU A 358 -2.68 11.41 14.75
N SER A 359 -2.81 10.32 15.51
CA SER A 359 -2.63 10.29 16.96
C SER A 359 -1.57 9.28 17.44
N THR A 360 -0.94 8.54 16.53
CA THR A 360 -0.02 7.44 16.90
C THR A 360 1.36 7.59 16.28
N LEU A 361 1.51 8.29 15.15
CA LEU A 361 2.77 8.34 14.40
C LEU A 361 3.93 9.00 15.15
N HIS A 362 3.64 9.93 16.07
CA HIS A 362 4.65 10.50 16.95
C HIS A 362 5.37 9.44 17.81
N THR A 363 4.76 8.27 18.07
CA THR A 363 5.39 7.15 18.80
C THR A 363 6.42 6.38 17.94
N PHE A 364 6.25 6.40 16.62
CA PHE A 364 7.18 5.78 15.67
C PHE A 364 8.35 6.71 15.33
N PHE A 365 8.11 8.03 15.38
CA PHE A 365 9.08 9.07 15.00
C PHE A 365 10.47 8.89 15.63
N PRO A 366 10.64 8.65 16.95
CA PRO A 366 11.96 8.48 17.56
C PRO A 366 12.76 7.31 16.97
N SER A 367 12.07 6.21 16.66
CA SER A 367 12.70 4.99 16.16
C SER A 367 13.03 5.04 14.67
N PHE A 368 12.26 5.81 13.89
CA PHE A 368 12.65 6.18 12.52
C PHE A 368 13.86 7.12 12.52
N LEU A 369 13.83 8.17 13.36
CA LEU A 369 14.90 9.17 13.41
C LEU A 369 16.23 8.55 13.84
N SER A 370 16.22 7.71 14.87
CA SER A 370 17.45 7.05 15.36
C SER A 370 18.10 6.13 14.32
N ARG A 371 17.32 5.57 13.39
CA ARG A 371 17.80 4.71 12.29
C ARG A 371 18.27 5.46 11.05
N ALA A 372 17.90 6.74 10.90
CA ALA A 372 18.25 7.56 9.74
C ALA A 372 19.70 8.05 9.79
N THR A 373 20.66 7.12 9.82
CA THR A 373 22.10 7.44 9.89
C THR A 373 22.68 7.75 8.52
N PRO A 374 23.78 8.52 8.41
CA PRO A 374 24.44 8.76 7.12
C PRO A 374 24.92 7.49 6.39
N SER A 375 25.20 6.43 7.16
CA SER A 375 25.66 5.12 6.66
C SER A 375 24.54 4.17 6.23
N CYS A 376 23.27 4.58 6.32
CA CYS A 376 22.16 3.71 5.93
C CYS A 376 22.12 3.50 4.40
N PRO A 377 21.68 2.31 3.92
CA PRO A 377 21.48 2.04 2.50
C PRO A 377 20.53 3.05 1.84
N SER A 378 20.70 3.31 0.54
CA SER A 378 19.90 4.31 -0.18
C SER A 378 18.39 4.06 -0.09
N GLU A 379 17.95 2.81 -0.28
CA GLU A 379 16.53 2.45 -0.22
C GLU A 379 15.97 2.59 1.20
N MET A 380 16.72 2.17 2.21
CA MET A 380 16.35 2.38 3.62
C MET A 380 16.24 3.86 3.93
N LYS A 381 17.22 4.66 3.50
CA LYS A 381 17.25 6.11 3.73
C LYS A 381 16.00 6.78 3.15
N LYS A 382 15.64 6.40 1.92
CA LYS A 382 14.45 6.89 1.23
C LYS A 382 13.18 6.55 2.01
N GLU A 383 13.03 5.30 2.45
CA GLU A 383 11.85 4.86 3.22
C GLU A 383 11.77 5.53 4.59
N LEU A 384 12.89 5.66 5.33
CA LEU A 384 12.97 6.32 6.62
C LEU A 384 12.59 7.81 6.50
N LEU A 385 13.16 8.53 5.53
CA LEU A 385 12.89 9.95 5.32
C LEU A 385 11.44 10.19 4.85
N SER A 386 10.91 9.32 3.98
CA SER A 386 9.50 9.35 3.58
C SER A 386 8.58 9.15 4.78
N SER A 387 8.88 8.16 5.63
CA SER A 387 8.09 7.86 6.83
C SER A 387 8.18 8.98 7.88
N LEU A 388 9.36 9.58 8.09
CA LEU A 388 9.52 10.74 8.98
C LEU A 388 8.72 11.95 8.49
N THR A 389 8.71 12.19 7.17
CA THR A 389 7.92 13.27 6.56
C THR A 389 6.42 13.01 6.71
N GLU A 390 5.99 11.76 6.55
CA GLU A 390 4.60 11.34 6.78
C GLU A 390 4.19 11.55 8.24
N CYS A 391 5.02 11.18 9.21
CA CYS A 391 4.78 11.46 10.63
C CYS A 391 4.58 12.97 10.89
N LEU A 392 5.42 13.83 10.30
CA LEU A 392 5.32 15.29 10.45
C LEU A 392 4.08 15.89 9.74
N THR A 393 3.58 15.21 8.71
CA THR A 393 2.44 15.68 7.91
C THR A 393 1.11 15.27 8.53
N VAL A 394 1.04 14.05 9.06
CA VAL A 394 -0.20 13.44 9.53
C VAL A 394 -0.44 13.66 11.02
N ASP A 395 0.61 13.56 11.85
CA ASP A 395 0.50 13.69 13.31
C ASP A 395 1.16 15.00 13.80
N PRO A 396 0.38 15.96 14.33
CA PRO A 396 0.92 17.25 14.78
C PRO A 396 1.88 17.14 15.97
N LEU A 397 1.82 16.06 16.75
CA LEU A 397 2.72 15.83 17.89
C LEU A 397 4.12 15.39 17.43
N SER A 398 4.28 14.89 16.21
CA SER A 398 5.59 14.48 15.68
C SER A 398 6.60 15.63 15.68
N ALA A 399 6.14 16.85 15.41
CA ALA A 399 7.00 18.04 15.43
C ALA A 399 7.51 18.36 16.85
N SER A 400 6.69 18.18 17.88
CA SER A 400 7.10 18.42 19.27
C SER A 400 8.08 17.35 19.76
N VAL A 401 7.84 16.08 19.41
CA VAL A 401 8.77 14.97 19.66
C VAL A 401 10.12 15.23 18.97
N TRP A 402 10.10 15.70 17.72
CA TRP A 402 11.34 16.05 17.02
C TRP A 402 12.11 17.16 17.75
N ARG A 403 11.43 18.20 18.25
CA ARG A 403 12.05 19.26 19.07
C ARG A 403 12.81 18.73 20.28
N GLN A 404 12.24 17.76 20.98
CA GLN A 404 12.87 17.14 22.15
C GLN A 404 14.08 16.28 21.79
N LEU A 405 14.03 15.60 20.64
CA LEU A 405 15.09 14.69 20.18
C LEU A 405 16.23 15.40 19.45
N TYR A 406 15.98 16.58 18.90
CA TYR A 406 16.89 17.29 18.01
C TYR A 406 18.31 17.47 18.57
N PRO A 407 18.54 17.90 19.83
CA PRO A 407 19.90 18.06 20.36
C PRO A 407 20.70 16.76 20.42
N LYS A 408 20.02 15.61 20.54
CA LYS A 408 20.63 14.28 20.63
C LYS A 408 20.83 13.61 19.26
N HIS A 409 20.12 14.07 18.23
CA HIS A 409 20.04 13.45 16.92
C HIS A 409 20.32 14.44 15.78
N LEU A 410 21.40 15.23 15.92
CA LEU A 410 21.74 16.27 14.96
C LEU A 410 22.11 15.71 13.58
N SER A 411 22.94 14.67 13.51
CA SER A 411 23.33 14.05 12.24
C SER A 411 22.16 13.42 11.49
N GLN A 412 21.18 12.86 12.19
CA GLN A 412 19.96 12.34 11.57
C GLN A 412 18.98 13.45 11.19
N SER A 413 18.89 14.50 12.02
CA SER A 413 18.05 15.67 11.75
C SER A 413 18.55 16.47 10.55
N SER A 414 19.86 16.56 10.31
CA SER A 414 20.42 17.24 9.14
C SER A 414 19.96 16.58 7.83
N LEU A 415 19.90 15.25 7.80
CA LEU A 415 19.39 14.49 6.66
C LEU A 415 17.89 14.73 6.43
N LEU A 416 17.10 14.79 7.50
CA LEU A 416 15.68 15.09 7.42
C LEU A 416 15.44 16.53 6.94
N LEU A 417 16.20 17.50 7.43
CA LEU A 417 16.10 18.90 7.00
C LEU A 417 16.46 19.06 5.51
N ASP A 418 17.51 18.39 5.02
CA ASP A 418 17.87 18.40 3.60
C ASP A 418 16.78 17.75 2.73
N HIS A 419 16.16 16.67 3.21
CA HIS A 419 15.03 16.03 2.53
C HIS A 419 13.80 16.94 2.46
N LEU A 420 13.49 17.63 3.57
CA LEU A 420 12.38 18.59 3.63
C LEU A 420 12.61 19.78 2.71
N LEU A 421 13.85 20.24 2.55
CA LEU A 421 14.20 21.30 1.61
C LEU A 421 13.91 20.89 0.16
N LYS A 422 14.25 19.65 -0.20
CA LYS A 422 13.99 19.09 -1.54
C LYS A 422 12.51 18.78 -1.79
N SER A 423 11.73 18.52 -0.75
CA SER A 423 10.32 18.10 -0.84
C SER A 423 9.31 19.20 -0.51
N GLN A 424 9.78 20.43 -0.22
CA GLN A 424 8.96 21.56 0.21
C GLN A 424 7.75 21.82 -0.70
N ASP A 425 7.93 21.79 -2.03
CA ASP A 425 6.87 22.09 -3.01
C ASP A 425 5.69 21.11 -2.97
N ARG A 426 5.89 19.91 -2.41
CA ARG A 426 4.87 18.84 -2.31
C ARG A 426 4.11 18.89 -0.99
N MET A 427 4.56 19.71 -0.03
CA MET A 427 4.00 19.72 1.33
C MET A 427 2.78 20.66 1.43
N PRO A 428 1.72 20.27 2.15
CA PRO A 428 0.58 21.15 2.41
C PRO A 428 1.01 22.42 3.15
N LYS A 429 0.50 23.60 2.74
CA LYS A 429 0.84 24.90 3.35
C LYS A 429 0.62 24.93 4.87
N LYS A 430 -0.40 24.23 5.38
CA LYS A 430 -0.70 24.13 6.82
C LYS A 430 0.43 23.44 7.58
N VAL A 431 0.93 22.32 7.05
CA VAL A 431 2.04 21.56 7.65
C VAL A 431 3.32 22.39 7.60
N TRP A 432 3.58 23.07 6.48
CA TRP A 432 4.74 23.96 6.35
C TRP A 432 4.75 25.08 7.39
N LYS A 433 3.59 25.65 7.73
CA LYS A 433 3.49 26.67 8.79
C LYS A 433 3.93 26.13 10.14
N SER A 434 3.44 24.96 10.54
CA SER A 434 3.84 24.29 11.80
C SER A 434 5.32 23.88 11.81
N LEU A 435 5.81 23.42 10.66
CA LEU A 435 7.22 23.08 10.48
C LEU A 435 8.13 24.31 10.58
N ARG A 436 7.69 25.47 10.08
CA ARG A 436 8.44 26.74 10.17
C ARG A 436 8.71 27.14 11.62
N GLU A 437 7.72 27.05 12.50
CA GLU A 437 7.89 27.32 13.93
C GLU A 437 8.92 26.35 14.55
N THR A 438 8.87 25.08 14.12
CA THR A 438 9.83 24.06 14.55
C THR A 438 11.25 24.36 14.06
N ILE A 439 11.42 24.75 12.80
CA ILE A 439 12.72 25.13 12.22
C ILE A 439 13.29 26.39 12.89
N GLN A 440 12.44 27.37 13.24
CA GLN A 440 12.86 28.53 14.02
C GLN A 440 13.36 28.12 15.41
N SER A 441 12.67 27.19 16.08
CA SER A 441 13.14 26.64 17.35
C SER A 441 14.51 25.96 17.21
N PHE A 442 14.72 25.19 16.14
CA PHE A 442 16.01 24.54 15.85
C PHE A 442 17.13 25.55 15.61
N ARG A 443 16.85 26.66 14.92
CA ARG A 443 17.84 27.73 14.73
C ARG A 443 18.30 28.30 16.06
N LEU A 444 17.38 28.58 16.99
CA LEU A 444 17.72 29.06 18.33
C LEU A 444 18.53 28.01 19.11
N THR A 445 18.13 26.73 19.04
CA THR A 445 18.89 25.63 19.65
C THR A 445 20.29 25.50 19.06
N ASN A 446 20.47 25.64 17.73
CA ASN A 446 21.78 25.57 17.08
C ASN A 446 22.69 26.71 17.52
N GLN A 447 22.17 27.93 17.62
CA GLN A 447 22.92 29.08 18.12
C GLN A 447 23.39 28.86 19.56
N GLU A 448 22.53 28.30 20.40
CA GLU A 448 22.86 27.97 21.79
C GLU A 448 23.91 26.85 21.88
N LEU A 449 23.78 25.81 21.06
CA LEU A 449 24.76 24.71 20.99
C LEU A 449 26.12 25.18 20.46
N GLN A 450 26.14 26.11 19.49
CA GLN A 450 27.37 26.73 18.98
C GLN A 450 28.06 27.60 20.04
N ARG A 451 27.30 28.31 20.88
CA ARG A 451 27.87 29.11 21.99
C ARG A 451 28.47 28.25 23.09
N LYS A 452 27.86 27.10 23.39
CA LYS A 452 28.29 26.18 24.45
C LYS A 452 29.44 25.27 24.05
N SER A 453 29.65 25.05 22.76
CA SER A 453 30.65 24.12 22.23
C SER A 453 31.83 24.89 21.64
N ASN A 454 33.00 24.84 22.30
CA ASN A 454 34.25 25.37 21.76
C ASN A 454 34.81 24.55 20.57
N SER A 455 34.15 23.45 20.20
CA SER A 455 34.53 22.61 19.06
C SER A 455 33.55 22.79 17.89
N ASN A 456 34.09 22.86 16.67
CA ASN A 456 33.32 22.88 15.42
C ASN A 456 32.52 21.58 15.27
N ASN A 457 31.35 21.52 15.90
CA ASN A 457 30.46 20.39 15.77
C ASN A 457 29.79 20.47 14.39
N GLN A 458 30.39 19.80 13.41
CA GLN A 458 30.01 19.86 11.99
C GLN A 458 28.52 19.59 11.77
N ASP A 459 27.91 18.74 12.60
CA ASP A 459 26.48 18.44 12.56
C ASP A 459 25.60 19.65 12.93
N VAL A 460 26.03 20.47 13.90
CA VAL A 460 25.30 21.70 14.27
C VAL A 460 25.38 22.73 13.15
N VAL A 461 26.57 22.87 12.52
CA VAL A 461 26.78 23.81 11.40
C VAL A 461 25.96 23.41 10.18
N THR A 462 25.93 22.12 9.84
CA THR A 462 25.15 21.60 8.71
C THR A 462 23.65 21.77 8.94
N CYS A 463 23.15 21.47 10.15
CA CYS A 463 21.78 21.73 10.53
C CYS A 463 21.41 23.23 10.49
N ASP A 464 22.26 24.12 11.00
CA ASP A 464 22.02 25.57 10.97
C ASP A 464 21.94 26.09 9.52
N LYS A 465 22.84 25.63 8.65
CA LYS A 465 22.79 25.94 7.20
C LYS A 465 21.47 25.47 6.57
N ALA A 466 21.04 24.24 6.86
CA ALA A 466 19.78 23.71 6.34
C ALA A 466 18.56 24.50 6.84
N CYS A 467 18.53 24.85 8.13
CA CYS A 467 17.47 25.69 8.72
C CYS A 467 17.40 27.08 8.07
N LYS A 468 18.55 27.73 7.85
CA LYS A 468 18.61 29.03 7.15
C LYS A 468 18.08 28.94 5.73
N ALA A 469 18.48 27.91 4.97
CA ALA A 469 18.02 27.70 3.60
C ALA A 469 16.49 27.48 3.54
N LEU A 470 15.95 26.64 4.42
CA LEU A 470 14.50 26.40 4.54
C LEU A 470 13.72 27.68 4.86
N LEU A 471 14.25 28.54 5.74
CA LEU A 471 13.62 29.82 6.09
C LEU A 471 13.72 30.85 4.96
N GLN A 472 14.85 30.94 4.26
CA GLN A 472 15.05 31.88 3.15
C GLN A 472 14.18 31.54 1.94
N GLN A 473 14.07 30.26 1.58
CA GLN A 473 13.25 29.81 0.46
C GLN A 473 11.74 30.00 0.74
N ALA A 474 11.34 30.08 2.02
CA ALA A 474 9.98 30.40 2.43
C ALA A 474 9.64 31.91 2.38
N TRP A 475 10.65 32.78 2.23
CA TRP A 475 10.55 34.24 2.23
C TRP A 475 10.65 34.85 0.83
N GLY A 476 10.72 34.03 -0.22
CA GLY A 476 10.62 34.53 -1.59
C GLY A 476 9.17 34.53 -2.07
N PRO A 477 8.43 35.67 -2.04
CA PRO A 477 7.52 35.89 -3.14
C PRO A 477 8.40 35.82 -4.40
N ARG A 478 8.05 34.99 -5.38
CA ARG A 478 8.52 35.23 -6.74
C ARG A 478 7.94 36.59 -7.12
N LEU A 479 8.66 37.67 -6.78
CA LEU A 479 8.38 39.00 -7.27
C LEU A 479 8.17 38.82 -8.77
N PRO A 480 6.97 39.09 -9.28
CA PRO A 480 6.66 38.82 -10.67
C PRO A 480 7.34 39.91 -11.47
N TRP A 481 8.67 39.81 -11.61
CA TRP A 481 9.50 40.75 -12.36
C TRP A 481 8.94 40.98 -13.74
N THR A 482 8.33 39.96 -14.33
CA THR A 482 7.58 40.06 -15.59
C THR A 482 6.38 41.00 -15.52
N ARG A 483 5.57 40.96 -14.44
CA ARG A 483 4.43 41.87 -14.25
C ARG A 483 4.87 43.29 -13.92
N LEU A 484 5.95 43.44 -13.13
CA LEU A 484 6.49 44.76 -12.79
C LEU A 484 7.12 45.42 -14.03
N LEU A 485 7.87 44.65 -14.82
CA LEU A 485 8.43 45.10 -16.10
C LEU A 485 7.33 45.47 -17.10
N LEU A 486 6.26 44.67 -17.18
CA LEU A 486 5.11 44.96 -18.04
C LEU A 486 4.40 46.25 -17.59
N LEU A 487 4.21 46.45 -16.28
CA LEU A 487 3.60 47.65 -15.74
C LEU A 487 4.44 48.89 -16.08
N VAL A 488 5.76 48.83 -15.89
CA VAL A 488 6.70 49.91 -16.27
C VAL A 488 6.63 50.21 -17.77
N LEU A 489 6.56 49.17 -18.61
CA LEU A 489 6.43 49.34 -20.06
C LEU A 489 5.11 50.04 -20.42
N VAL A 490 3.99 49.64 -19.82
CA VAL A 490 2.67 50.25 -20.05
C VAL A 490 2.67 51.72 -19.62
N PHE A 491 3.27 52.05 -18.47
CA PHE A 491 3.41 53.44 -18.03
C PHE A 491 4.30 54.26 -18.96
N ALA A 492 5.41 53.71 -19.44
CA ALA A 492 6.30 54.38 -20.38
C ALA A 492 5.61 54.66 -21.72
N ILE A 493 4.91 53.67 -22.28
CA ILE A 493 4.13 53.83 -23.52
C ILE A 493 2.99 54.82 -23.31
N GLY A 494 2.26 54.73 -22.19
CA GLY A 494 1.17 55.65 -21.85
C GLY A 494 1.66 57.10 -21.71
N PHE A 495 2.81 57.31 -21.09
CA PHE A 495 3.46 58.62 -20.98
C PHE A 495 3.83 59.18 -22.37
N LEU A 496 4.46 58.36 -23.22
CA LEU A 496 4.82 58.76 -24.59
C LEU A 496 3.58 59.08 -25.45
N CYS A 497 2.51 58.28 -25.33
CA CYS A 497 1.25 58.53 -26.04
C CYS A 497 0.54 59.81 -25.55
N HIS A 498 0.57 60.08 -24.25
CA HIS A 498 0.01 61.30 -23.67
C HIS A 498 0.80 62.53 -24.12
N ASP A 499 2.14 62.50 -24.03
CA ASP A 499 3.06 63.56 -24.46
C ASP A 499 2.91 63.88 -25.96
N PHE A 500 2.75 62.85 -26.79
CA PHE A 500 2.52 63.03 -28.23
C PHE A 500 1.14 63.64 -28.53
N ARG A 501 0.08 63.22 -27.81
CA ARG A 501 -1.28 63.77 -27.98
C ARG A 501 -1.38 65.21 -27.50
N SER A 502 -0.71 65.58 -26.41
CA SER A 502 -0.78 66.94 -25.84
C SER A 502 -0.01 67.98 -26.67
N HIS A 503 1.07 67.58 -27.35
CA HIS A 503 1.93 68.50 -28.11
C HIS A 503 1.77 68.43 -29.63
N GLY A 504 1.00 67.49 -30.17
CA GLY A 504 0.55 67.44 -31.56
C GLY A 504 1.64 67.20 -32.62
N SER A 505 2.92 67.32 -32.28
CA SER A 505 4.06 67.00 -33.15
C SER A 505 5.24 66.45 -32.35
N PHE A 506 6.02 65.54 -32.96
CA PHE A 506 7.18 64.92 -32.30
C PHE A 506 8.24 65.95 -31.90
N GLN A 507 8.46 66.98 -32.72
CA GLN A 507 9.43 68.05 -32.46
C GLN A 507 9.03 68.98 -31.29
N ALA A 508 7.74 69.09 -30.98
CA ALA A 508 7.23 69.89 -29.86
C ALA A 508 7.09 69.11 -28.54
N SER A 509 7.23 67.79 -28.57
CA SER A 509 7.09 66.91 -27.40
C SER A 509 8.35 66.90 -26.50
N LEU A 510 8.18 66.72 -25.19
CA LEU A 510 9.30 66.65 -24.25
C LEU A 510 10.20 65.45 -24.54
N SER A 511 9.60 64.31 -24.90
CA SER A 511 10.31 63.11 -25.31
C SER A 511 11.13 63.31 -26.60
N GLY A 512 10.60 64.06 -27.58
CA GLY A 512 11.31 64.42 -28.81
C GLY A 512 12.48 65.37 -28.60
N GLN A 513 12.33 66.38 -27.72
CA GLN A 513 13.41 67.31 -27.36
C GLN A 513 14.53 66.60 -26.59
N LEU A 514 14.19 65.69 -25.67
CA LEU A 514 15.15 64.86 -24.94
C LEU A 514 15.90 63.87 -25.85
N LEU A 515 15.24 63.30 -26.86
CA LEU A 515 15.89 62.45 -27.87
C LEU A 515 16.82 63.25 -28.79
N GLN A 516 16.46 64.51 -29.08
CA GLN A 516 17.27 65.39 -29.91
C GLN A 516 18.50 65.92 -29.15
N SER A 517 18.35 66.25 -27.86
CA SER A 517 19.45 66.68 -27.00
C SER A 517 20.43 65.57 -26.64
N SER A 518 20.00 64.30 -26.71
CA SER A 518 20.83 63.13 -26.41
C SER A 518 21.55 62.55 -27.63
N GLY A 519 21.32 63.08 -28.84
CA GLY A 519 22.01 62.66 -30.07
C GLY A 519 21.57 61.29 -30.63
N PHE A 520 20.59 60.62 -30.01
CA PHE A 520 20.10 59.30 -30.41
C PHE A 520 19.00 59.33 -31.49
N LEU A 521 18.59 60.52 -31.94
CA LEU A 521 17.55 60.71 -32.97
C LEU A 521 17.75 59.86 -34.25
N PRO A 522 18.94 59.81 -34.90
CA PRO A 522 19.13 58.99 -36.09
C PRO A 522 19.08 57.48 -35.82
N ALA A 523 19.54 57.03 -34.64
CA ALA A 523 19.41 55.63 -34.22
C ALA A 523 17.95 55.27 -33.95
N GLY A 524 17.19 56.16 -33.30
CA GLY A 524 15.76 56.02 -33.08
C GLY A 524 14.95 55.95 -34.39
N GLN A 525 15.27 56.80 -35.37
CA GLN A 525 14.67 56.75 -36.70
C GLN A 525 14.99 55.43 -37.43
N GLN A 526 16.22 54.92 -37.30
CA GLN A 526 16.61 53.65 -37.90
C GLN A 526 15.91 52.45 -37.22
N VAL A 527 15.72 52.51 -35.89
CA VAL A 527 14.93 51.50 -35.15
C VAL A 527 13.46 51.59 -35.53
N CYS A 528 12.87 52.79 -35.64
CA CYS A 528 11.50 52.96 -36.10
C CYS A 528 11.30 52.48 -37.54
N ALA A 529 12.25 52.76 -38.44
CA ALA A 529 12.21 52.27 -39.82
C ALA A 529 12.29 50.74 -39.89
N LYS A 530 13.16 50.12 -39.07
CA LYS A 530 13.24 48.65 -38.95
C LYS A 530 11.99 48.04 -38.33
N LEU A 531 11.45 48.66 -37.27
CA LEU A 531 10.20 48.23 -36.64
C LEU A 531 9.02 48.35 -37.61
N TYR A 532 9.00 49.41 -38.42
CA TYR A 532 8.00 49.60 -39.46
C TYR A 532 8.14 48.55 -40.56
N SER A 533 9.36 48.26 -41.04
CA SER A 533 9.57 47.22 -42.05
C SER A 533 9.22 45.83 -41.54
N TYR A 534 9.62 45.48 -40.30
CA TYR A 534 9.25 44.21 -39.68
C TYR A 534 7.77 44.14 -39.34
N GLY A 535 7.15 45.27 -38.98
CA GLY A 535 5.70 45.37 -38.76
C GLY A 535 4.91 45.16 -40.05
N LEU A 536 5.38 45.73 -41.17
CA LEU A 536 4.79 45.53 -42.49
C LEU A 536 4.94 44.07 -42.94
N GLN A 537 6.11 43.46 -42.71
CA GLN A 537 6.36 42.05 -43.02
C GLN A 537 5.57 41.10 -42.12
N GLY A 538 5.36 41.47 -40.85
CA GLY A 538 4.48 40.76 -39.94
C GLY A 538 3.01 40.88 -40.34
N TYR A 539 2.59 42.05 -40.83
CA TYR A 539 1.25 42.28 -41.36
C TYR A 539 1.00 41.46 -42.63
N SER A 540 1.94 41.44 -43.58
CA SER A 540 1.81 40.62 -44.80
C SER A 540 1.81 39.13 -44.49
N TRP A 541 2.62 38.68 -43.52
CA TRP A 541 2.59 37.29 -43.06
C TRP A 541 1.27 36.93 -42.37
N LEU A 542 0.72 37.83 -41.55
CA LEU A 542 -0.61 37.66 -40.95
C LEU A 542 -1.72 37.61 -42.01
N GLU A 543 -1.64 38.47 -43.02
CA GLU A 543 -2.56 38.52 -44.16
C GLU A 543 -2.58 37.19 -44.92
N GLU A 544 -1.44 36.53 -45.10
CA GLU A 544 -1.37 35.22 -45.77
C GLU A 544 -1.73 34.03 -44.86
N THR A 545 -1.30 34.06 -43.59
CA THR A 545 -1.33 32.89 -42.71
C THR A 545 -2.64 32.74 -41.95
N LEU A 546 -3.22 33.86 -41.50
CA LEU A 546 -4.42 33.84 -40.66
C LEU A 546 -5.68 33.31 -41.39
N PRO A 547 -5.91 33.62 -42.68
CA PRO A 547 -6.94 32.99 -43.51
C PRO A 547 -6.80 31.47 -43.65
N ALA A 548 -5.57 30.99 -43.85
CA ALA A 548 -5.27 29.57 -44.03
C ALA A 548 -5.49 28.77 -42.73
N TRP A 549 -5.12 29.33 -41.58
CA TRP A 549 -5.39 28.72 -40.29
C TRP A 549 -6.86 28.82 -39.89
N GLY A 550 -7.52 29.95 -40.18
CA GLY A 550 -8.95 30.16 -39.93
C GLY A 550 -9.81 29.15 -40.69
N SER A 551 -9.53 28.93 -41.98
CA SER A 551 -10.22 27.91 -42.78
C SER A 551 -9.95 26.48 -42.31
N HIS A 552 -8.73 26.17 -41.84
CA HIS A 552 -8.41 24.86 -41.27
C HIS A 552 -9.09 24.60 -39.91
N LEU A 553 -9.15 25.61 -39.04
CA LEU A 553 -9.88 25.51 -37.77
C LEU A 553 -11.39 25.39 -37.99
N LEU A 554 -11.95 26.14 -38.92
CA LEU A 554 -13.38 26.06 -39.27
C LEU A 554 -13.75 24.69 -39.85
N THR A 555 -12.90 24.07 -40.66
CA THR A 555 -13.15 22.71 -41.19
C THR A 555 -13.09 21.64 -40.10
N MET A 556 -12.22 21.79 -39.10
CA MET A 556 -12.11 20.88 -37.95
C MET A 556 -13.23 21.05 -36.92
N VAL A 557 -13.67 22.29 -36.66
CA VAL A 557 -14.64 22.62 -35.59
C VAL A 557 -16.09 22.50 -36.07
N ARG A 558 -16.38 22.72 -37.36
CA ARG A 558 -17.75 22.58 -37.91
C ARG A 558 -18.44 21.25 -37.58
N PRO A 559 -17.84 20.06 -37.75
CA PRO A 559 -18.53 18.79 -37.49
C PRO A 559 -18.78 18.54 -35.99
N SER A 560 -17.87 18.97 -35.10
CA SER A 560 -18.04 18.80 -33.65
C SER A 560 -19.08 19.75 -33.09
N LEU A 561 -19.18 20.97 -33.61
CA LEU A 561 -20.21 21.94 -33.23
C LEU A 561 -21.61 21.47 -33.67
N GLN A 562 -21.73 20.94 -34.89
CA GLN A 562 -22.98 20.35 -35.39
C GLN A 562 -23.42 19.15 -34.54
N LEU A 563 -22.48 18.27 -34.16
CA LEU A 563 -22.77 17.14 -33.28
C LEU A 563 -23.22 17.60 -31.90
N ALA A 564 -22.51 18.55 -31.29
CA ALA A 564 -22.89 19.13 -30.00
C ALA A 564 -24.31 19.73 -30.04
N TRP A 565 -24.64 20.46 -31.12
CA TRP A 565 -25.95 21.05 -31.33
C TRP A 565 -27.08 20.02 -31.43
N THR A 566 -26.84 18.92 -32.17
CA THR A 566 -27.83 17.83 -32.26
C THR A 566 -28.06 17.16 -30.91
N HIS A 567 -27.00 16.96 -30.12
CA HIS A 567 -27.10 16.39 -28.78
C HIS A 567 -27.80 17.32 -27.80
N THR A 568 -27.54 18.63 -27.82
CA THR A 568 -28.25 19.59 -26.98
C THR A 568 -29.73 19.65 -27.33
N ASN A 569 -30.10 19.68 -28.61
CA ASN A 569 -31.51 19.68 -29.02
C ASN A 569 -32.23 18.37 -28.66
N ALA A 570 -31.56 17.22 -28.78
CA ALA A 570 -32.11 15.94 -28.32
C ALA A 570 -32.31 15.90 -26.80
N THR A 571 -31.36 16.46 -26.05
CA THR A 571 -31.42 16.51 -24.58
C THR A 571 -32.52 17.48 -24.11
N VAL A 572 -32.66 18.63 -24.77
CA VAL A 572 -33.69 19.64 -24.53
C VAL A 572 -35.09 19.09 -24.80
N SER A 573 -35.29 18.45 -25.95
CA SER A 573 -36.58 17.83 -26.29
C SER A 573 -36.94 16.70 -25.32
N PHE A 574 -35.98 15.86 -24.93
CA PHE A 574 -36.17 14.81 -23.93
C PHE A 574 -36.54 15.36 -22.54
N LEU A 575 -35.80 16.36 -22.04
CA LEU A 575 -36.11 16.99 -20.75
C LEU A 575 -37.48 17.68 -20.75
N SER A 576 -37.85 18.37 -21.84
CA SER A 576 -39.17 19.00 -21.94
C SER A 576 -40.32 17.97 -21.92
N ALA A 577 -40.14 16.83 -22.58
CA ALA A 577 -41.14 15.77 -22.65
C ALA A 577 -41.28 15.00 -21.33
N HIS A 578 -40.18 14.75 -20.61
CA HIS A 578 -40.22 14.07 -19.30
C HIS A 578 -40.60 14.98 -18.14
N CYS A 579 -40.17 16.25 -18.13
CA CYS A 579 -40.56 17.17 -17.06
C CYS A 579 -42.06 17.47 -17.09
N THR A 580 -42.67 17.62 -18.27
CA THR A 580 -44.13 17.87 -18.38
C THR A 580 -44.96 16.69 -17.88
N SER A 581 -44.57 15.44 -18.19
CA SER A 581 -45.28 14.25 -17.69
C SER A 581 -45.10 14.04 -16.20
N HIS A 582 -43.91 14.27 -15.65
CA HIS A 582 -43.64 14.13 -14.21
C HIS A 582 -44.31 15.23 -13.38
N LEU A 583 -44.42 16.45 -13.91
CA LEU A 583 -45.14 17.55 -13.26
C LEU A 583 -46.66 17.34 -13.25
N ALA A 584 -47.23 16.82 -14.35
CA ALA A 584 -48.65 16.44 -14.40
C ALA A 584 -48.95 15.32 -13.38
N TRP A 585 -48.11 14.27 -13.36
CA TRP A 585 -48.24 13.17 -12.40
C TRP A 585 -48.10 13.63 -10.95
N PHE A 586 -47.14 14.53 -10.65
CA PHE A 586 -46.99 15.10 -9.32
C PHE A 586 -48.22 15.92 -8.92
N GLY A 587 -48.78 16.70 -9.84
CA GLY A 587 -50.03 17.46 -9.63
C GLY A 587 -51.22 16.55 -9.31
N ASP A 588 -51.41 15.47 -10.06
CA ASP A 588 -52.52 14.53 -9.88
C ASP A 588 -52.37 13.68 -8.61
N THR A 589 -51.15 13.24 -8.30
CA THR A 589 -50.87 12.46 -7.09
C THR A 589 -51.07 13.32 -5.83
N PHE A 590 -50.65 14.58 -5.88
CA PHE A 590 -50.78 15.54 -4.79
C PHE A 590 -52.24 15.97 -4.54
N THR A 591 -53.02 16.21 -5.60
CA THR A 591 -54.47 16.49 -5.46
C THR A 591 -55.21 15.29 -4.88
N SER A 592 -54.87 14.06 -5.28
CA SER A 592 -55.45 12.84 -4.67
C SER A 592 -55.06 12.67 -3.20
N PHE A 593 -53.82 13.03 -2.82
CA PHE A 593 -53.33 12.93 -1.45
C PHE A 593 -53.97 13.97 -0.53
N SER A 594 -54.19 15.19 -1.04
CA SER A 594 -54.92 16.26 -0.36
C SER A 594 -56.40 15.92 -0.11
N GLN A 595 -57.04 15.15 -1.00
CA GLN A 595 -58.43 14.71 -0.81
C GLN A 595 -58.57 13.51 0.14
N ARG A 596 -57.56 12.63 0.24
CA ARG A 596 -57.60 11.44 1.11
C ARG A 596 -57.21 11.67 2.55
N SER A 597 -56.48 12.75 2.83
CA SER A 597 -55.92 13.01 4.16
C SER A 597 -56.71 14.17 4.77
N GLN A 598 -57.43 13.94 5.87
CA GLN A 598 -57.91 15.04 6.73
C GLN A 598 -56.70 15.68 7.41
N LEU A 599 -55.95 16.46 6.64
CA LEU A 599 -54.77 17.19 7.11
C LEU A 599 -55.27 18.49 7.77
N PRO A 600 -54.72 18.91 8.93
CA PRO A 600 -55.07 20.18 9.57
C PRO A 600 -54.95 21.36 8.60
N ASP A 601 -55.91 22.28 8.61
CA ASP A 601 -56.03 23.38 7.63
C ASP A 601 -54.73 24.17 7.44
N ALA A 602 -53.93 24.35 8.51
CA ALA A 602 -52.65 25.04 8.45
C ALA A 602 -51.60 24.32 7.58
N LEU A 603 -51.54 22.99 7.61
CA LEU A 603 -50.63 22.21 6.75
C LEU A 603 -51.11 22.21 5.30
N SER A 604 -52.43 22.22 5.07
CA SER A 604 -52.99 22.34 3.73
C SER A 604 -52.65 23.69 3.08
N GLN A 605 -52.74 24.79 3.84
CA GLN A 605 -52.38 26.14 3.39
C GLN A 605 -50.87 26.27 3.13
N LEU A 606 -50.03 25.63 3.94
CA LEU A 606 -48.57 25.64 3.77
C LEU A 606 -48.15 24.82 2.54
N LEU A 607 -48.84 23.70 2.26
CA LEU A 607 -48.64 22.93 1.03
C LEU A 607 -49.12 23.70 -0.20
N GLN A 608 -50.26 24.41 -0.11
CA GLN A 608 -50.80 25.23 -1.18
C GLN A 608 -49.87 26.39 -1.52
N SER A 609 -49.31 27.08 -0.52
CA SER A 609 -48.35 28.16 -0.73
C SER A 609 -47.02 27.66 -1.29
N LEU A 610 -46.57 26.48 -0.88
CA LEU A 610 -45.36 25.85 -1.44
C LEU A 610 -45.57 25.41 -2.90
N LYS A 611 -46.77 24.94 -3.26
CA LYS A 611 -47.18 24.68 -4.65
C LYS A 611 -47.21 25.97 -5.48
N GLU A 612 -47.79 27.04 -4.97
CA GLU A 612 -47.81 28.33 -5.67
C GLU A 612 -46.41 28.88 -5.83
N LEU A 613 -45.55 28.81 -4.81
CA LEU A 613 -44.17 29.26 -4.87
C LEU A 613 -43.34 28.46 -5.89
N LEU A 614 -43.53 27.14 -5.98
CA LEU A 614 -42.90 26.30 -7.00
C LEU A 614 -43.40 26.63 -8.41
N LEU A 615 -44.70 26.85 -8.58
CA LEU A 615 -45.27 27.29 -9.86
C LEU A 615 -44.75 28.67 -10.27
N LEU A 616 -44.61 29.58 -9.31
CA LEU A 616 -44.10 30.93 -9.54
C LEU A 616 -42.60 30.91 -9.87
N LEU A 617 -41.81 30.08 -9.18
CA LEU A 617 -40.40 29.84 -9.52
C LEU A 617 -40.26 29.24 -10.93
N TYR A 618 -41.14 28.31 -11.28
CA TYR A 618 -41.14 27.70 -12.61
C TYR A 618 -41.53 28.69 -13.71
N HIS A 619 -42.67 29.38 -13.57
CA HIS A 619 -43.17 30.32 -14.59
C HIS A 619 -42.34 31.60 -14.71
N ASN A 620 -41.86 32.16 -13.59
CA ASN A 620 -41.22 33.47 -13.60
C ASN A 620 -39.70 33.43 -13.63
N MET A 621 -39.07 32.32 -13.24
CA MET A 621 -37.61 32.22 -13.22
C MET A 621 -37.09 31.17 -14.18
N LEU A 622 -37.57 29.93 -14.10
CA LEU A 622 -37.02 28.84 -14.91
C LEU A 622 -37.44 28.93 -16.38
N LEU A 623 -38.72 29.19 -16.66
CA LEU A 623 -39.23 29.28 -18.04
C LEU A 623 -38.63 30.49 -18.81
N PRO A 624 -38.55 31.70 -18.24
CA PRO A 624 -37.99 32.85 -18.96
C PRO A 624 -36.48 32.71 -19.14
N LEU A 625 -35.77 32.18 -18.14
CA LEU A 625 -34.33 31.90 -18.22
C LEU A 625 -34.02 30.80 -19.24
N TRP A 626 -34.93 29.83 -19.38
CA TRP A 626 -34.88 28.82 -20.43
C TRP A 626 -35.09 29.42 -21.83
N HIS A 627 -36.08 30.30 -22.00
CA HIS A 627 -36.29 31.01 -23.27
C HIS A 627 -35.11 31.91 -23.63
N LEU A 628 -34.55 32.64 -22.65
CA LEU A 628 -33.36 33.47 -22.84
C LEU A 628 -32.13 32.65 -23.25
N LEU A 629 -31.95 31.47 -22.66
CA LEU A 629 -30.90 30.53 -23.08
C LEU A 629 -31.14 30.01 -24.49
N LEU A 630 -32.39 29.69 -24.85
CA LEU A 630 -32.73 29.21 -26.19
C LEU A 630 -32.50 30.29 -27.25
N GLU A 631 -32.89 31.53 -26.96
CA GLU A 631 -32.75 32.69 -27.84
C GLU A 631 -31.27 33.12 -27.95
N GLY A 632 -30.52 33.09 -26.84
CA GLY A 632 -29.08 33.30 -26.84
C GLY A 632 -28.32 32.20 -27.61
N LEU A 633 -28.77 30.95 -27.54
CA LEU A 633 -28.22 29.84 -28.33
C LEU A 633 -28.58 29.95 -29.81
N ALA A 634 -29.80 30.39 -30.15
CA ALA A 634 -30.21 30.65 -31.52
C ALA A 634 -29.44 31.83 -32.15
N GLN A 635 -29.24 32.92 -31.39
CA GLN A 635 -28.40 34.04 -31.81
C GLN A 635 -26.93 33.64 -31.96
N ALA A 636 -26.39 32.85 -31.03
CA ALA A 636 -25.04 32.31 -31.14
C ALA A 636 -24.90 31.39 -32.37
N GLN A 637 -25.94 30.61 -32.69
CA GLN A 637 -25.98 29.78 -33.89
C GLN A 637 -26.02 30.64 -35.15
N GLU A 638 -26.85 31.69 -35.22
CA GLU A 638 -26.94 32.60 -36.36
C GLU A 638 -25.61 33.33 -36.57
N HIS A 639 -25.00 33.82 -35.49
CA HIS A 639 -23.69 34.46 -35.52
C HIS A 639 -22.56 33.51 -35.92
N CYS A 640 -22.56 32.27 -35.41
CA CYS A 640 -21.63 31.24 -35.86
C CYS A 640 -21.89 30.83 -37.31
N HIS A 641 -23.13 30.77 -37.76
CA HIS A 641 -23.49 30.38 -39.12
C HIS A 641 -23.11 31.47 -40.14
N GLU A 642 -23.29 32.75 -39.78
CA GLU A 642 -22.80 33.90 -40.55
C GLU A 642 -21.27 33.93 -40.61
N ALA A 643 -20.60 33.74 -39.47
CA ALA A 643 -19.13 33.65 -39.41
C ALA A 643 -18.57 32.46 -40.21
N CYS A 644 -19.34 31.39 -40.40
CA CYS A 644 -18.92 30.18 -41.08
C CYS A 644 -19.37 30.07 -42.56
N ARG A 645 -20.03 31.09 -43.14
CA ARG A 645 -20.68 30.94 -44.47
C ARG A 645 -19.79 31.22 -45.68
N GLY A 646 -18.54 31.69 -45.51
CA GLY A 646 -17.64 32.03 -46.62
C GLY A 646 -16.21 31.55 -46.43
N GLU A 647 -15.41 31.61 -47.51
CA GLU A 647 -13.95 31.57 -47.41
C GLU A 647 -13.50 32.73 -46.51
N VAL A 648 -12.67 32.43 -45.51
CA VAL A 648 -12.15 33.43 -44.57
C VAL A 648 -11.19 34.34 -45.34
N THR A 649 -11.70 35.43 -45.93
CA THR A 649 -10.85 36.46 -46.55
C THR A 649 -10.29 37.39 -45.49
N TRP A 650 -9.12 37.98 -45.75
CA TRP A 650 -8.45 38.91 -44.83
C TRP A 650 -9.33 40.09 -44.42
N ASP A 651 -10.17 40.60 -45.33
CA ASP A 651 -11.11 41.70 -45.06
C ASP A 651 -12.18 41.34 -44.03
N CYS A 652 -12.64 40.09 -44.02
CA CYS A 652 -13.57 39.57 -43.01
C CYS A 652 -12.90 39.49 -41.63
N VAL A 653 -11.67 38.98 -41.56
CA VAL A 653 -10.93 38.88 -40.29
C VAL A 653 -10.57 40.25 -39.74
N LYS A 654 -10.20 41.19 -40.62
CA LYS A 654 -9.88 42.56 -40.26
C LYS A 654 -11.09 43.32 -39.69
N THR A 655 -12.25 43.17 -40.31
CA THR A 655 -13.50 43.79 -39.83
C THR A 655 -13.90 43.21 -38.46
N GLN A 656 -13.90 41.88 -38.30
CA GLN A 656 -14.19 41.20 -37.04
C GLN A 656 -13.20 41.56 -35.91
N LEU A 657 -11.90 41.61 -36.19
CA LEU A 657 -10.90 42.06 -35.21
C LEU A 657 -11.10 43.53 -34.82
N SER A 658 -11.46 44.38 -35.78
CA SER A 658 -11.71 45.80 -35.52
C SER A 658 -12.96 46.02 -34.67
N GLU A 659 -14.01 45.22 -34.89
CA GLU A 659 -15.25 45.25 -34.13
C GLU A 659 -15.04 44.67 -32.73
N ALA A 660 -14.31 43.56 -32.60
CA ALA A 660 -13.94 42.98 -31.31
C ALA A 660 -13.04 43.92 -30.49
N ALA A 661 -12.09 44.63 -31.13
CA ALA A 661 -11.27 45.62 -30.46
C ALA A 661 -12.10 46.83 -30.01
N ARG A 662 -13.06 47.26 -30.83
CA ARG A 662 -13.98 48.37 -30.50
C ARG A 662 -14.93 47.99 -29.37
N TRP A 663 -15.44 46.75 -29.37
CA TRP A 663 -16.31 46.18 -28.34
C TRP A 663 -15.56 45.97 -27.02
N THR A 664 -14.34 45.41 -27.06
CA THR A 664 -13.52 45.26 -25.84
C THR A 664 -13.12 46.61 -25.25
N TRP A 665 -12.83 47.60 -26.10
CA TRP A 665 -12.58 48.97 -25.66
C TRP A 665 -13.81 49.60 -25.00
N THR A 666 -15.00 49.47 -25.59
CA THR A 666 -16.24 49.97 -24.98
C THR A 666 -16.58 49.25 -23.68
N CYS A 667 -16.41 47.93 -23.60
CA CYS A 667 -16.57 47.19 -22.34
C CYS A 667 -15.58 47.63 -21.25
N LEU A 668 -14.30 47.84 -21.60
CA LEU A 668 -13.30 48.37 -20.67
C LEU A 668 -13.66 49.79 -20.22
N GLN A 669 -14.18 50.60 -21.12
CA GLN A 669 -14.64 51.95 -20.83
C GLN A 669 -15.85 51.93 -19.88
N ASP A 670 -16.84 51.08 -20.12
CA ASP A 670 -18.01 50.93 -19.25
C ASP A 670 -17.65 50.37 -17.87
N ILE A 671 -16.73 49.41 -17.80
CA ILE A 671 -16.25 48.86 -16.53
C ILE A 671 -15.43 49.90 -15.76
N THR A 672 -14.60 50.68 -16.44
CA THR A 672 -13.82 51.75 -15.79
C THR A 672 -14.70 52.89 -15.33
N VAL A 673 -15.74 53.26 -16.07
CA VAL A 673 -16.76 54.23 -15.65
C VAL A 673 -17.55 53.68 -14.46
N ALA A 674 -18.00 52.43 -14.48
CA ALA A 674 -18.69 51.81 -13.36
C ALA A 674 -17.83 51.70 -12.09
N LEU A 675 -16.52 51.45 -12.24
CA LEU A 675 -15.54 51.48 -11.14
C LEU A 675 -15.33 52.91 -10.61
N LEU A 676 -15.34 53.91 -11.49
CA LEU A 676 -15.21 55.32 -11.12
C LEU A 676 -16.45 55.80 -10.36
N ASP A 677 -17.65 55.46 -10.85
CA ASP A 677 -18.93 55.77 -10.22
C ASP A 677 -19.09 55.06 -8.87
N TRP A 678 -18.64 53.80 -8.77
CA TRP A 678 -18.59 53.08 -7.50
C TRP A 678 -17.60 53.70 -6.51
N ALA A 679 -16.42 54.13 -6.97
CA ALA A 679 -15.44 54.81 -6.14
C ALA A 679 -15.92 56.21 -5.69
N LEU A 680 -16.60 56.96 -6.56
CA LEU A 680 -17.21 58.25 -6.23
C LEU A 680 -18.39 58.09 -5.26
N ALA A 681 -19.21 57.04 -5.42
CA ALA A 681 -20.27 56.71 -4.48
C ALA A 681 -19.72 56.37 -3.08
N MET A 682 -18.63 55.62 -2.99
CA MET A 682 -17.93 55.30 -1.74
C MET A 682 -17.30 56.52 -1.06
N VAL A 683 -16.82 57.51 -1.83
CA VAL A 683 -16.27 58.77 -1.31
C VAL A 683 -17.37 59.75 -0.88
N SER A 684 -18.56 59.69 -1.50
CA SER A 684 -19.71 60.53 -1.13
C SER A 684 -20.50 60.05 0.10
N GLN A 685 -20.17 58.87 0.65
CA GLN A 685 -20.77 58.30 1.86
C GLN A 685 -19.88 58.46 3.12
N GLN A 686 -18.81 59.24 3.05
CA GLN A 686 -18.11 59.83 4.21
C GLN A 686 -18.51 61.29 4.35
#